data_AF-A0A6M4P840-F1
#
_entry.id   AF-A0A6M4P840-F1
#
_cell.length_a   1.000
_cell.length_b   1.000
_cell.length_c   1.000
_cell.angle_alpha   90.00
_cell.angle_beta   90.00
_cell.angle_gamma   90.00
#
_symmetry.space_group_name_H-M   'P 1'
#
loop_
_entity.id
_entity.type
_entity.pdbx_description
1 polymer ?
#
loop_
_entity_poly.entity_id
_entity_poly.type
_entity_poly.pdbx_seq_one_letter_code
_entity_poly.pdbx_strand_id
1 'polypeptide(L)'
;MAIVHIATKAISRKAGQSAVASAAYRAGVILKDERYDKSHDYSKKSGVMSTDIILPAALKAKGLMVSREELWNKAEHVEGRTDSRVAREWLINLPHELDEAKRKALAHEFAQVLADKYNIIADCAIHSPSKKEVARGADPRNYHAHILVTTREAKMGADGQLFFDKELKIAFEWSNKKRDAKGLQSSIKEIKDIRQLWVGMANKALVGLDVMELDARSFKAQGIDRLPTVKMGVDATNMERKGINTENGNKNRAIHVINQRREFTKQSNRKAADERHTVEYTEWATERVEWATNRHRQIDKHLDDSQQRIERIKRDTEWAVREDQAISKVIEGSSKRSGRNSRNAGRAVKRTERILRLVGTREPDLKTREESVAEFDQQAKAVNRLITERANAIATAPSPFDDNARRARATSIAKEQREFDTAAENHDRKTRYYSGRIESVNKQIRRIRLGYAHKLLERHKEDNRLIVGWHESSDDYPNKYDYRQSDLLNAFAEKFKLNKASDEDYRDYHRRISDTFDSPFFKENKAIMDLLRDPKAERDQYDAIKTHYDTFIEELDNRYKTIDSTMRNRLGNISDVSRRTAESLSAPSYLKELDDYINNEATADENETLAIKCRSDKINRTCQLIKNGMIGLKDIREADKRQTHSEALQVSLDNFMTSYGNELSNDGQKAIKDGLSAVNQPVQSHTMGCRR
;
A
#
# COMPACT_ATOMS: atom_id res chain seq x y z
N MET A 1 -19.39 -0.48 22.64
CA MET A 1 -18.00 -0.21 22.22
C MET A 1 -17.38 0.65 23.30
N ALA A 2 -16.54 0.02 24.10
CA ALA A 2 -15.79 0.69 25.14
C ALA A 2 -14.90 1.78 24.49
N ILE A 3 -14.97 3.00 25.01
CA ILE A 3 -14.24 4.16 24.51
C ILE A 3 -13.08 4.42 25.45
N VAL A 4 -11.87 4.51 24.91
CA VAL A 4 -10.70 4.93 25.69
C VAL A 4 -10.73 6.44 25.88
N HIS A 5 -11.02 6.86 27.11
CA HIS A 5 -10.78 8.23 27.54
C HIS A 5 -10.02 8.23 28.86
N ILE A 6 -8.78 8.73 28.82
CA ILE A 6 -7.99 9.02 30.01
C ILE A 6 -7.27 10.35 29.83
N ALA A 7 -7.58 11.29 30.73
CA ALA A 7 -7.05 12.64 30.71
C ALA A 7 -6.51 13.01 32.09
N THR A 8 -5.46 13.84 32.12
CA THR A 8 -4.97 14.43 33.36
C THR A 8 -4.94 15.95 33.27
N LYS A 9 -5.24 16.62 34.39
CA LYS A 9 -5.04 18.07 34.54
C LYS A 9 -4.59 18.41 35.95
N ALA A 10 -3.76 19.43 36.08
CA ALA A 10 -3.42 20.00 37.37
C ALA A 10 -4.56 20.88 37.87
N ILE A 11 -4.77 20.89 39.19
CA ILE A 11 -5.58 21.88 39.89
C ILE A 11 -4.62 22.96 40.36
N SER A 12 -4.78 24.19 39.88
CA SER A 12 -3.86 25.29 40.15
C SER A 12 -4.56 26.54 40.65
N ARG A 13 -3.96 27.14 41.67
CA ARG A 13 -4.41 28.42 42.25
C ARG A 13 -4.35 29.57 41.25
N LYS A 14 -3.37 29.55 40.33
CA LYS A 14 -3.26 30.56 39.25
C LYS A 14 -4.50 30.58 38.36
N ALA A 15 -5.18 29.44 38.21
CA ALA A 15 -6.43 29.32 37.46
C ALA A 15 -7.68 29.54 38.34
N GLY A 16 -7.51 30.06 39.57
CA GLY A 16 -8.60 30.27 40.53
C GLY A 16 -9.18 28.98 41.11
N GLN A 17 -8.45 27.86 41.07
CA GLN A 17 -8.95 26.56 41.51
C GLN A 17 -8.50 26.23 42.93
N SER A 18 -9.38 25.56 43.69
CA SER A 18 -9.13 24.98 45.00
C SER A 18 -9.24 23.46 44.94
N ALA A 19 -8.38 22.74 45.66
CA ALA A 19 -8.45 21.29 45.84
C ALA A 19 -9.69 20.90 46.65
N VAL A 20 -10.03 21.66 47.70
CA VAL A 20 -11.23 21.44 48.52
C VAL A 20 -12.50 21.62 47.69
N ALA A 21 -12.61 22.74 46.96
CA ALA A 21 -13.73 22.98 46.04
C ALA A 21 -13.84 21.88 44.98
N SER A 22 -12.69 21.43 44.47
CA SER A 22 -12.59 20.37 43.48
C SER A 22 -13.09 19.03 44.03
N ALA A 23 -12.67 18.66 45.23
CA ALA A 23 -13.09 17.43 45.90
C ALA A 23 -14.59 17.45 46.22
N ALA A 24 -15.09 18.56 46.78
CA ALA A 24 -16.50 18.74 47.08
C ALA A 24 -17.37 18.57 45.82
N TYR A 25 -16.98 19.21 44.72
CA TYR A 25 -17.70 19.12 43.44
C TYR A 25 -17.75 17.72 42.84
N ARG A 26 -16.68 16.94 43.00
CA ARG A 26 -16.59 15.57 42.45
C ARG A 26 -17.31 14.58 43.35
N ALA A 27 -17.15 14.70 44.66
CA ALA A 27 -17.82 13.82 45.60
C ALA A 27 -19.31 14.17 45.79
N GLY A 28 -19.76 15.36 45.39
CA GLY A 28 -21.14 15.80 45.59
C GLY A 28 -21.46 16.00 47.07
N VAL A 29 -20.53 16.60 47.81
CA VAL A 29 -20.62 16.80 49.27
C VAL A 29 -20.39 18.26 49.62
N ILE A 30 -20.54 18.59 50.90
CA ILE A 30 -20.20 19.89 51.48
C ILE A 30 -18.82 19.76 52.13
N LEU A 31 -17.87 20.62 51.75
CA LEU A 31 -16.57 20.73 52.43
C LEU A 31 -16.27 22.19 52.74
N LYS A 32 -15.68 22.46 53.91
CA LYS A 32 -15.14 23.75 54.30
C LYS A 32 -13.71 23.90 53.77
N ASP A 33 -13.47 24.95 53.00
CA ASP A 33 -12.14 25.41 52.60
C ASP A 33 -11.65 26.41 53.64
N GLU A 34 -10.70 25.98 54.48
CA GLU A 34 -10.16 26.79 55.58
C GLU A 34 -9.37 28.00 55.08
N ARG A 35 -8.77 27.90 53.89
CA ARG A 35 -7.93 28.97 53.34
C ARG A 35 -8.76 30.17 52.89
N TYR A 36 -9.94 29.91 52.35
CA TYR A 36 -10.87 30.95 51.89
C TYR A 36 -12.02 31.19 52.87
N ASP A 37 -12.03 30.50 54.02
CA ASP A 37 -13.13 30.41 54.99
C ASP A 37 -14.49 30.27 54.31
N LYS A 38 -14.58 29.35 53.36
CA LYS A 38 -15.74 29.17 52.49
C LYS A 38 -16.19 27.71 52.46
N SER A 39 -17.49 27.49 52.61
CA SER A 39 -18.09 26.18 52.37
C SER A 39 -18.46 26.01 50.91
N HIS A 40 -18.04 24.88 50.32
CA HIS A 40 -18.39 24.46 48.98
C HIS A 40 -19.49 23.41 49.02
N ASP A 41 -20.74 23.81 48.80
CA ASP A 41 -21.89 22.91 48.79
C ASP A 41 -22.20 22.38 47.38
N TYR A 42 -21.93 21.10 47.16
CA TYR A 42 -22.35 20.36 45.98
C TYR A 42 -23.21 19.15 46.31
N SER A 43 -23.87 19.13 47.47
CA SER A 43 -24.75 18.05 47.94
C SER A 43 -25.90 17.74 46.98
N LYS A 44 -26.32 18.73 46.18
CA LYS A 44 -27.39 18.61 45.18
C LYS A 44 -26.94 17.94 43.87
N LYS A 45 -25.67 17.53 43.77
CA LYS A 45 -25.15 16.86 42.57
C LYS A 45 -25.77 15.46 42.46
N SER A 46 -26.21 15.12 41.26
CA SER A 46 -26.76 13.79 40.95
C SER A 46 -25.78 12.99 40.08
N GLY A 47 -25.94 11.67 40.05
CA GLY A 47 -25.09 10.77 39.27
C GLY A 47 -23.81 10.35 39.97
N VAL A 48 -23.58 10.71 41.24
CA VAL A 48 -22.45 10.20 42.02
C VAL A 48 -22.79 8.79 42.52
N MET A 49 -21.97 7.80 42.17
CA MET A 49 -22.16 6.38 42.52
C MET A 49 -21.33 5.97 43.74
N SER A 50 -20.06 6.41 43.77
CA SER A 50 -19.12 6.06 44.83
C SER A 50 -18.12 7.18 45.04
N THR A 51 -17.70 7.39 46.29
CA THR A 51 -16.68 8.40 46.64
C THR A 51 -15.77 7.88 47.74
N ASP A 52 -14.58 7.43 47.39
CA ASP A 52 -13.71 6.69 48.31
C ASP A 52 -12.31 7.31 48.35
N ILE A 53 -11.76 7.46 49.55
CA ILE A 53 -10.36 7.85 49.75
C ILE A 53 -9.51 6.57 49.70
N ILE A 54 -8.58 6.53 48.76
CA ILE A 54 -7.65 5.45 48.52
C ILE A 54 -6.27 5.88 49.03
N LEU A 55 -5.86 5.25 50.13
CA LEU A 55 -4.55 5.45 50.74
C LEU A 55 -3.51 4.53 50.09
N PRO A 56 -2.22 4.91 50.05
CA PRO A 56 -1.14 3.97 49.81
C PRO A 56 -1.25 2.78 50.75
N ALA A 57 -1.09 1.57 50.24
CA ALA A 57 -1.24 0.33 50.99
C ALA A 57 -0.35 0.31 52.24
N ALA A 58 0.86 0.86 52.14
CA ALA A 58 1.80 0.99 53.25
C ALA A 58 1.29 1.92 54.37
N LEU A 59 0.54 2.97 54.06
CA LEU A 59 -0.05 3.87 55.07
C LEU A 59 -1.36 3.29 55.62
N LYS A 60 -2.16 2.65 54.78
CA LYS A 60 -3.37 1.94 55.22
C LYS A 60 -3.03 0.83 56.20
N ALA A 61 -1.98 0.05 55.94
CA ALA A 61 -1.50 -1.00 56.83
C ALA A 61 -1.02 -0.47 58.21
N LYS A 62 -0.60 0.80 58.26
CA LYS A 62 -0.23 1.49 59.51
C LYS A 62 -1.44 2.09 60.25
N GLY A 63 -2.65 1.91 59.75
CA GLY A 63 -3.87 2.39 60.38
C GLY A 63 -4.17 3.88 60.14
N LEU A 64 -3.54 4.51 59.14
CA LEU A 64 -3.85 5.91 58.80
C LEU A 64 -5.33 6.05 58.43
N MET A 65 -6.01 7.01 59.06
CA MET A 65 -7.37 7.42 58.72
C MET A 65 -7.37 8.93 58.48
N VAL A 66 -8.11 9.38 57.47
CA VAL A 66 -8.24 10.81 57.15
C VAL A 66 -9.59 11.07 56.50
N SER A 67 -10.24 12.16 56.90
CA SER A 67 -11.46 12.59 56.22
C SER A 67 -11.14 13.30 54.91
N ARG A 68 -12.11 13.37 53.98
CA ARG A 68 -11.93 14.09 52.71
C ARG A 68 -11.66 15.59 52.94
N GLU A 69 -12.34 16.21 53.89
CA GLU A 69 -12.15 17.62 54.24
C GLU A 69 -10.74 17.86 54.78
N GLU A 70 -10.31 17.04 55.73
CA GLU A 70 -8.97 17.12 56.33
C GLU A 70 -7.87 16.91 55.29
N LEU A 71 -8.00 15.89 54.43
CA LEU A 71 -7.05 15.59 53.36
C LEU A 71 -6.79 16.81 52.47
N TRP A 72 -7.86 17.42 51.95
CA TRP A 72 -7.72 18.47 50.96
C TRP A 72 -7.36 19.82 51.58
N ASN A 73 -7.75 20.10 52.83
CA ASN A 73 -7.24 21.27 53.55
C ASN A 73 -5.75 21.11 53.87
N LYS A 74 -5.27 19.94 54.30
CA LYS A 74 -3.82 19.67 54.48
C LYS A 74 -3.04 19.81 53.17
N ALA A 75 -3.60 19.35 52.05
CA ALA A 75 -2.99 19.49 50.72
C ALA A 75 -2.94 20.95 50.22
N GLU A 76 -3.95 21.76 50.54
CA GLU A 76 -3.90 23.21 50.30
C GLU A 76 -2.87 23.88 51.21
N HIS A 77 -2.87 23.57 52.50
CA HIS A 77 -2.04 24.26 53.49
C HIS A 77 -0.53 24.09 53.25
N VAL A 78 -0.09 22.90 52.81
CA VAL A 78 1.35 22.64 52.54
C VAL A 78 1.89 23.45 51.35
N GLU A 79 1.03 23.90 50.45
CA GLU A 79 1.42 24.70 49.29
C GLU A 79 1.46 26.20 49.65
N GLY A 80 2.64 26.81 49.59
CA GLY A 80 2.85 28.21 50.00
C GLY A 80 2.68 29.27 48.92
N ARG A 81 2.72 28.89 47.63
CA ARG A 81 2.73 29.87 46.52
C ARG A 81 1.33 30.14 45.98
N THR A 82 1.13 31.34 45.45
CA THR A 82 -0.12 31.75 44.76
C THR A 82 -0.34 31.04 43.43
N ASP A 83 0.73 30.53 42.81
CA ASP A 83 0.70 29.77 41.56
C ASP A 83 0.83 28.25 41.76
N SER A 84 0.78 27.76 43.01
CA SER A 84 0.94 26.35 43.33
C SER A 84 -0.08 25.45 42.62
N ARG A 85 0.40 24.26 42.24
CA ARG A 85 -0.44 23.10 41.90
C ARG A 85 -0.73 22.35 43.19
N VAL A 86 -2.01 22.27 43.54
CA VAL A 86 -2.52 21.79 44.84
C VAL A 86 -3.04 20.37 44.76
N ALA A 87 -3.52 19.95 43.60
CA ALA A 87 -3.94 18.59 43.32
C ALA A 87 -3.72 18.28 41.83
N ARG A 88 -3.83 17.00 41.47
CA ARG A 88 -3.92 16.57 40.07
C ARG A 88 -5.11 15.66 39.90
N GLU A 89 -5.82 15.81 38.79
CA GLU A 89 -6.90 14.92 38.44
C GLU A 89 -6.48 13.96 37.33
N TRP A 90 -6.93 12.71 37.46
CA TRP A 90 -7.07 11.74 36.39
C TRP A 90 -8.56 11.48 36.16
N LEU A 91 -9.03 11.76 34.95
CA LEU A 91 -10.37 11.42 34.49
C LEU A 91 -10.28 10.19 33.61
N ILE A 92 -10.96 9.12 33.99
CA ILE A 92 -11.02 7.85 33.25
C ILE A 92 -12.47 7.50 32.90
N ASN A 93 -12.70 7.02 31.68
CA ASN A 93 -13.98 6.41 31.32
C ASN A 93 -14.00 4.95 31.73
N LEU A 94 -15.08 4.50 32.36
CA LEU A 94 -15.28 3.14 32.79
C LEU A 94 -16.13 2.40 31.74
N PRO A 95 -15.72 1.20 31.29
CA PRO A 95 -16.50 0.44 30.30
C PRO A 95 -17.92 0.18 30.79
N HIS A 96 -18.92 0.56 30.00
CA HIS A 96 -20.34 0.37 30.36
C HIS A 96 -20.78 -1.10 30.29
N GLU A 97 -20.00 -1.93 29.61
CA GLU A 97 -20.16 -3.38 29.52
C GLU A 97 -19.88 -4.07 30.87
N LEU A 98 -19.19 -3.40 31.80
CA LEU A 98 -18.98 -3.87 33.15
C LEU A 98 -20.15 -3.45 34.07
N ASP A 99 -20.52 -4.35 34.97
CA ASP A 99 -21.45 -4.03 36.05
C ASP A 99 -20.86 -2.97 37.01
N GLU A 100 -21.71 -2.44 37.90
CA GLU A 100 -21.31 -1.41 38.85
C GLU A 100 -20.17 -1.83 39.79
N ALA A 101 -20.18 -3.06 40.29
CA ALA A 101 -19.17 -3.55 41.21
C ALA A 101 -17.81 -3.68 40.53
N LYS A 102 -17.76 -4.25 39.32
CA LYS A 102 -16.55 -4.38 38.52
C LYS A 102 -15.98 -3.02 38.09
N ARG A 103 -16.85 -2.06 37.78
CA ARG A 103 -16.41 -0.68 37.48
C ARG A 103 -15.78 -0.01 38.70
N LYS A 104 -16.39 -0.18 39.88
CA LYS A 104 -15.83 0.32 41.14
C LYS A 104 -14.48 -0.32 41.43
N ALA A 105 -14.39 -1.64 41.34
CA ALA A 105 -13.13 -2.38 41.52
C ALA A 105 -12.04 -1.88 40.57
N LEU A 106 -12.32 -1.80 39.27
CA LEU A 106 -11.36 -1.33 38.26
C LEU A 106 -10.86 0.11 38.55
N ALA A 107 -11.76 1.03 38.91
CA ALA A 107 -11.40 2.40 39.24
C ALA A 107 -10.53 2.48 40.51
N HIS A 108 -10.89 1.69 41.54
CA HIS A 108 -10.15 1.62 42.80
C HIS A 108 -8.78 0.98 42.61
N GLU A 109 -8.67 -0.11 41.85
CA GLU A 109 -7.40 -0.75 41.55
C GLU A 109 -6.46 0.21 40.82
N PHE A 110 -6.96 0.93 39.81
CA PHE A 110 -6.15 1.92 39.11
C PHE A 110 -5.71 3.07 40.03
N ALA A 111 -6.62 3.58 40.88
CA ALA A 111 -6.28 4.58 41.89
C ALA A 111 -5.24 4.06 42.90
N GLN A 112 -5.35 2.80 43.32
CA GLN A 112 -4.43 2.15 44.25
C GLN A 112 -3.03 2.02 43.63
N VAL A 113 -2.93 1.60 42.37
CA VAL A 113 -1.63 1.52 41.67
C VAL A 113 -0.94 2.89 41.62
N LEU A 114 -1.69 3.97 41.38
CA LEU A 114 -1.12 5.33 41.43
C LEU A 114 -0.74 5.74 42.86
N ALA A 115 -1.60 5.46 43.84
CA ALA A 115 -1.36 5.75 45.25
C ALA A 115 -0.08 5.09 45.75
N ASP A 116 0.11 3.81 45.45
CA ASP A 116 1.28 3.03 45.85
C ASP A 116 2.54 3.47 45.12
N LYS A 117 2.45 3.65 43.79
CA LYS A 117 3.62 4.01 42.96
C LYS A 117 4.24 5.34 43.36
N TYR A 118 3.41 6.32 43.71
CA TYR A 118 3.87 7.68 44.03
C TYR A 118 3.80 8.00 45.53
N ASN A 119 3.39 7.04 46.35
CA ASN A 119 3.10 7.24 47.77
C ASN A 119 2.17 8.45 48.01
N ILE A 120 1.09 8.55 47.23
CA ILE A 120 0.10 9.65 47.27
C ILE A 120 -1.27 9.15 47.71
N ILE A 121 -2.12 10.05 48.19
CA ILE A 121 -3.53 9.73 48.45
C ILE A 121 -4.36 10.09 47.22
N ALA A 122 -5.28 9.19 46.84
CA ALA A 122 -6.22 9.38 45.75
C ALA A 122 -7.66 9.44 46.26
N ASP A 123 -8.42 10.45 45.86
CA ASP A 123 -9.86 10.58 46.10
C ASP A 123 -10.61 10.21 44.83
N CYS A 124 -11.24 9.03 44.84
CA CYS A 124 -11.89 8.44 43.68
C CYS A 124 -13.41 8.67 43.76
N ALA A 125 -13.94 9.47 42.84
CA ALA A 125 -15.37 9.69 42.68
C ALA A 125 -15.87 9.10 41.34
N ILE A 126 -16.74 8.10 41.40
CA ILE A 126 -17.30 7.40 40.23
C ILE A 126 -18.67 7.97 39.91
N HIS A 127 -18.88 8.39 38.67
CA HIS A 127 -20.12 9.02 38.20
C HIS A 127 -20.80 8.20 37.10
N SER A 128 -22.12 8.20 37.15
CA SER A 128 -23.02 7.83 36.05
C SER A 128 -23.67 9.09 35.45
N PRO A 129 -24.07 9.04 34.17
CA PRO A 129 -24.91 10.09 33.59
C PRO A 129 -26.21 10.22 34.37
N SER A 130 -26.52 11.41 34.90
CA SER A 130 -27.80 11.63 35.57
C SER A 130 -28.97 11.56 34.58
N LYS A 131 -30.17 11.20 35.04
CA LYS A 131 -31.39 11.23 34.20
C LYS A 131 -31.57 12.57 33.48
N LYS A 132 -31.24 13.67 34.16
CA LYS A 132 -31.32 15.03 33.63
C LYS A 132 -30.30 15.28 32.51
N GLU A 133 -29.10 14.71 32.62
CA GLU A 133 -28.08 14.81 31.57
C GLU A 133 -28.43 13.95 30.36
N VAL A 134 -28.92 12.74 30.58
CA VAL A 134 -29.40 11.86 29.50
C VAL A 134 -30.57 12.49 28.76
N ALA A 135 -31.54 13.07 29.48
CA ALA A 135 -32.64 13.83 28.88
C ALA A 135 -32.18 15.05 28.05
N ARG A 136 -30.96 15.54 28.29
CA ARG A 136 -30.32 16.63 27.54
C ARG A 136 -29.34 16.12 26.46
N GLY A 137 -29.42 14.84 26.11
CA GLY A 137 -28.63 14.23 25.04
C GLY A 137 -27.26 13.69 25.47
N ALA A 138 -26.97 13.56 26.77
CA ALA A 138 -25.76 12.84 27.21
C ALA A 138 -25.91 11.33 26.95
N ASP A 139 -24.81 10.67 26.56
CA ASP A 139 -24.80 9.22 26.36
C ASP A 139 -25.02 8.50 27.71
N PRO A 140 -26.08 7.69 27.87
CA PRO A 140 -26.36 6.96 29.11
C PRO A 140 -25.27 5.93 29.46
N ARG A 141 -24.36 5.62 28.54
CA ARG A 141 -23.25 4.70 28.72
C ARG A 141 -21.99 5.37 29.27
N ASN A 142 -21.98 6.69 29.45
CA ASN A 142 -20.77 7.43 29.83
C ASN A 142 -20.46 7.39 31.34
N TYR A 143 -20.10 6.22 31.84
CA TYR A 143 -19.58 6.06 33.19
C TYR A 143 -18.12 6.50 33.26
N HIS A 144 -17.76 7.23 34.31
CA HIS A 144 -16.40 7.78 34.44
C HIS A 144 -16.02 7.94 35.90
N ALA A 145 -14.71 7.91 36.18
CA ALA A 145 -14.18 8.22 37.50
C ALA A 145 -13.28 9.45 37.45
N HIS A 146 -13.52 10.36 38.39
CA HIS A 146 -12.65 11.46 38.74
C HIS A 146 -11.73 11.01 39.88
N ILE A 147 -10.43 10.89 39.61
CA ILE A 147 -9.43 10.49 40.61
C ILE A 147 -8.56 11.70 40.90
N LEU A 148 -8.84 12.37 42.00
CA LEU A 148 -8.07 13.52 42.46
C LEU A 148 -6.94 13.04 43.36
N VAL A 149 -5.69 13.35 43.02
CA VAL A 149 -4.50 12.87 43.74
C VAL A 149 -3.70 14.03 44.32
N THR A 150 -3.06 13.78 45.46
CA THR A 150 -2.16 14.75 46.11
C THR A 150 -0.91 14.97 45.25
N THR A 151 -0.34 16.18 45.31
CA THR A 151 0.88 16.55 44.55
C THR A 151 2.17 16.26 45.32
N ARG A 152 2.04 15.77 46.56
CA ARG A 152 3.12 15.47 47.50
C ARG A 152 2.90 14.09 48.07
N GLU A 153 4.00 13.45 48.44
CA GLU A 153 3.97 12.16 49.12
C GLU A 153 3.25 12.29 50.46
N ALA A 154 2.35 11.36 50.73
CA ALA A 154 1.66 11.24 52.00
C ALA A 154 2.58 10.53 53.02
N LYS A 155 2.61 11.06 54.23
CA LYS A 155 3.30 10.46 55.36
C LYS A 155 2.40 10.44 56.59
N MET A 156 2.69 9.51 57.49
CA MET A 156 2.06 9.43 58.80
C MET A 156 3.05 9.95 59.85
N GLY A 157 2.62 10.92 60.64
CA GLY A 157 3.39 11.48 61.75
C GLY A 157 3.48 10.50 62.92
N ALA A 158 4.30 10.85 63.92
CA ALA A 158 4.42 10.07 65.15
C ALA A 158 3.09 10.05 65.96
N ASP A 159 2.24 11.04 65.75
CA ASP A 159 0.88 11.18 66.28
C ASP A 159 -0.17 10.35 65.50
N GLY A 160 0.26 9.60 64.48
CA GLY A 160 -0.64 8.82 63.62
C GLY A 160 -1.38 9.66 62.58
N GLN A 161 -1.15 10.97 62.50
CA GLN A 161 -1.89 11.85 61.59
C GLN A 161 -1.22 11.98 60.23
N LEU A 162 -2.04 12.29 59.21
CA LEU A 162 -1.54 12.63 57.88
C LEU A 162 -0.77 13.96 57.92
N PHE A 163 0.40 13.98 57.28
CA PHE A 163 1.06 15.20 56.88
C PHE A 163 1.69 15.08 55.48
N PHE A 164 1.94 16.24 54.86
CA PHE A 164 2.66 16.35 53.59
C PHE A 164 3.96 17.12 53.81
N ASP A 165 5.06 16.53 53.39
CA ASP A 165 6.37 17.15 53.49
C ASP A 165 6.57 18.22 52.40
N LYS A 166 7.02 19.42 52.80
CA LYS A 166 7.27 20.54 51.89
C LYS A 166 8.40 20.26 50.90
N GLU A 167 9.28 19.31 51.19
CA GLU A 167 10.39 18.93 50.31
C GLU A 167 10.02 17.80 49.34
N LEU A 168 9.05 16.96 49.69
CA LEU A 168 8.66 15.76 48.92
C LEU A 168 7.49 16.00 47.98
N LYS A 169 7.72 16.89 47.00
CA LYS A 169 6.82 17.01 45.84
C LYS A 169 7.09 15.84 44.91
N ILE A 170 6.05 15.11 44.49
CA ILE A 170 6.23 13.92 43.66
C ILE A 170 6.91 14.27 42.34
N ALA A 171 7.74 13.36 41.82
CA ALA A 171 8.48 13.59 40.59
C ALA A 171 7.57 13.93 39.39
N PHE A 172 6.33 13.42 39.37
CA PHE A 172 5.33 13.74 38.36
C PHE A 172 5.02 15.25 38.25
N GLU A 173 5.15 16.00 39.35
CA GLU A 173 4.89 17.44 39.38
C GLU A 173 6.11 18.32 39.11
N TRP A 174 7.30 17.72 38.99
CA TRP A 174 8.52 18.46 38.69
C TRP A 174 8.52 18.99 37.25
N SER A 175 9.28 20.06 37.02
CA SER A 175 9.58 20.51 35.66
C SER A 175 10.34 19.42 34.90
N ASN A 176 10.15 19.34 33.58
CA ASN A 176 10.89 18.38 32.76
C ASN A 176 12.42 18.57 32.90
N LYS A 177 12.91 19.81 33.09
CA LYS A 177 14.32 20.10 33.39
C LYS A 177 14.80 19.41 34.68
N LYS A 178 14.02 19.47 35.77
CA LYS A 178 14.39 18.81 37.04
C LYS A 178 14.31 17.29 36.92
N ARG A 179 13.34 16.77 36.16
CA ARG A 179 13.21 15.34 35.89
C ARG A 179 14.41 14.80 35.11
N ASP A 180 14.79 15.49 34.06
CA ASP A 180 15.95 15.16 33.22
C ASP A 180 17.26 15.15 34.02
N ALA A 181 17.50 16.18 34.84
CA ALA A 181 18.63 16.23 35.77
C ALA A 181 18.66 15.11 36.81
N LYS A 182 17.55 14.37 36.99
CA LYS A 182 17.44 13.20 37.87
C LYS A 182 17.32 11.88 37.10
N GLY A 183 17.59 11.88 35.79
CA GLY A 183 17.52 10.70 34.93
C GLY A 183 16.09 10.16 34.73
N LEU A 184 15.06 10.97 35.01
CA LEU A 184 13.67 10.58 34.88
C LEU A 184 13.14 10.98 33.51
N GLN A 185 12.30 10.12 32.93
CA GLN A 185 11.62 10.42 31.67
C GLN A 185 10.77 11.69 31.73
N SER A 186 10.43 12.28 30.59
CA SER A 186 9.52 13.43 30.56
C SER A 186 8.13 13.09 31.10
N SER A 187 7.43 14.11 31.61
CA SER A 187 6.05 13.95 32.10
C SER A 187 5.10 13.44 31.02
N ILE A 188 5.29 13.83 29.75
CA ILE A 188 4.48 13.36 28.63
C ILE A 188 4.68 11.86 28.38
N LYS A 189 5.90 11.34 28.49
CA LYS A 189 6.16 9.92 28.34
C LYS A 189 5.54 9.13 29.50
N GLU A 190 5.68 9.62 30.73
CA GLU A 190 5.05 9.01 31.89
C GLU A 190 3.51 9.03 31.81
N ILE A 191 2.91 10.09 31.25
CA ILE A 191 1.47 10.12 30.97
C ILE A 191 1.09 9.00 29.98
N LYS A 192 1.86 8.79 28.91
CA LYS A 192 1.59 7.69 27.96
C LYS A 192 1.67 6.32 28.62
N ASP A 193 2.63 6.12 29.51
CA ASP A 193 2.75 4.86 30.27
C ASP A 193 1.55 4.63 31.19
N ILE A 194 1.09 5.68 31.88
CA ILE A 194 -0.12 5.61 32.73
C ILE A 194 -1.38 5.33 31.88
N ARG A 195 -1.46 5.88 30.66
CA ARG A 195 -2.55 5.56 29.72
C ARG A 195 -2.53 4.10 29.29
N GLN A 196 -1.34 3.55 29.01
CA GLN A 196 -1.20 2.13 28.67
C GLN A 196 -1.52 1.23 29.85
N LEU A 197 -1.09 1.60 31.06
CA LEU A 197 -1.46 0.91 32.29
C LEU A 197 -2.99 0.85 32.45
N TRP A 198 -3.68 2.00 32.32
CA TRP A 198 -5.14 2.06 32.39
C TRP A 198 -5.80 1.13 31.37
N VAL A 199 -5.39 1.22 30.10
CA VAL A 199 -5.94 0.38 29.02
C VAL A 199 -5.70 -1.10 29.27
N GLY A 200 -4.51 -1.48 29.73
CA GLY A 200 -4.20 -2.85 30.10
C GLY A 200 -5.07 -3.38 31.24
N MET A 201 -5.31 -2.57 32.28
CA MET A 201 -6.21 -2.94 33.38
C MET A 201 -7.66 -3.06 32.92
N ALA A 202 -8.14 -2.10 32.12
CA ALA A 202 -9.49 -2.14 31.58
C ALA A 202 -9.70 -3.34 30.64
N ASN A 203 -8.74 -3.67 29.77
CA ASN A 203 -8.82 -4.86 28.92
C ASN A 203 -8.87 -6.15 29.72
N LYS A 204 -8.06 -6.27 30.79
CA LYS A 204 -8.13 -7.42 31.70
C LYS A 204 -9.52 -7.58 32.32
N ALA A 205 -10.14 -6.48 32.73
CA ALA A 205 -11.50 -6.51 33.28
C ALA A 205 -12.57 -6.88 32.24
N LEU A 206 -12.32 -6.61 30.96
CA LEU A 206 -13.21 -6.91 29.84
C LEU A 206 -13.06 -8.33 29.29
N VAL A 207 -12.06 -9.10 29.73
CA VAL A 207 -11.87 -10.49 29.28
C VAL A 207 -13.13 -11.32 29.51
N GLY A 208 -13.55 -12.07 28.49
CA GLY A 208 -14.76 -12.90 28.54
C GLY A 208 -16.06 -12.17 28.22
N LEU A 209 -16.01 -10.84 28.01
CA LEU A 209 -17.07 -10.09 27.35
C LEU A 209 -16.70 -10.01 25.86
N ASP A 210 -17.63 -10.31 24.96
CA ASP A 210 -17.42 -10.26 23.50
C ASP A 210 -17.30 -8.79 23.02
N VAL A 211 -16.23 -8.13 23.45
CA VAL A 211 -15.94 -6.72 23.23
C VAL A 211 -14.53 -6.57 22.67
N MET A 212 -14.40 -5.66 21.72
CA MET A 212 -13.09 -5.32 21.15
C MET A 212 -12.18 -4.72 22.22
N GLU A 213 -10.91 -5.14 22.22
CA GLU A 213 -9.89 -4.60 23.10
C GLU A 213 -9.73 -3.08 22.93
N LEU A 214 -9.52 -2.41 24.06
CA LEU A 214 -9.17 -1.00 24.13
C LEU A 214 -7.72 -0.79 23.70
N ASP A 215 -7.45 0.33 23.04
CA ASP A 215 -6.10 0.73 22.62
C ASP A 215 -5.84 2.20 22.97
N ALA A 216 -4.73 2.46 23.67
CA ALA A 216 -4.35 3.79 24.14
C ALA A 216 -3.81 4.71 23.03
N ARG A 217 -3.49 4.17 21.86
CA ARG A 217 -2.98 4.91 20.70
C ARG A 217 -4.09 5.74 20.06
N SER A 218 -3.73 6.77 19.29
CA SER A 218 -4.71 7.52 18.49
C SER A 218 -5.25 6.66 17.34
N PHE A 219 -6.44 6.97 16.80
CA PHE A 219 -6.98 6.27 15.63
C PHE A 219 -5.96 6.18 14.47
N LYS A 220 -5.24 7.28 14.19
CA LYS A 220 -4.15 7.30 13.20
C LYS A 220 -3.05 6.27 13.50
N ALA A 221 -2.60 6.17 14.75
CA ALA A 221 -1.55 5.22 15.13
C ALA A 221 -2.04 3.76 15.22
N GLN A 222 -3.36 3.54 15.30
CA GLN A 222 -3.99 2.23 15.15
C GLN A 222 -4.24 1.83 13.69
N GLY A 223 -4.02 2.74 12.72
CA GLY A 223 -4.41 2.54 11.33
C GLY A 223 -5.92 2.61 11.10
N ILE A 224 -6.68 3.12 12.08
CA ILE A 224 -8.13 3.31 11.96
C ILE A 224 -8.40 4.61 11.21
N ASP A 225 -8.96 4.47 10.02
CA ASP A 225 -9.42 5.59 9.21
C ASP A 225 -10.74 6.18 9.76
N ARG A 226 -10.60 6.91 10.87
CA ARG A 226 -11.66 7.65 11.57
C ARG A 226 -11.11 8.95 12.14
N LEU A 227 -11.80 10.05 11.88
CA LEU A 227 -11.44 11.35 12.43
C LEU A 227 -11.88 11.46 13.91
N PRO A 228 -11.00 11.90 14.82
CA PRO A 228 -11.38 12.14 16.22
C PRO A 228 -12.25 13.40 16.34
N THR A 229 -13.16 13.41 17.31
CA THR A 229 -13.95 14.60 17.63
C THR A 229 -13.12 15.65 18.36
N VAL A 230 -13.51 16.92 18.22
CA VAL A 230 -12.92 18.05 18.93
C VAL A 230 -13.60 18.20 20.29
N LYS A 231 -12.81 18.39 21.35
CA LYS A 231 -13.33 18.57 22.71
C LYS A 231 -14.21 19.82 22.79
N MET A 232 -15.46 19.65 23.20
CA MET A 232 -16.31 20.79 23.53
C MET A 232 -16.03 21.26 24.95
N GLY A 233 -15.79 22.56 25.12
CA GLY A 233 -15.70 23.20 26.43
C GLY A 233 -17.06 23.19 27.15
N VAL A 234 -17.05 23.53 28.44
CA VAL A 234 -18.28 23.60 29.26
C VAL A 234 -19.27 24.62 28.67
N ASP A 235 -18.78 25.80 28.29
CA ASP A 235 -19.63 26.86 27.71
C ASP A 235 -20.21 26.46 26.36
N ALA A 236 -19.38 25.88 25.48
CA ALA A 236 -19.83 25.36 24.19
C ALA A 236 -20.90 24.26 24.36
N THR A 237 -20.70 23.35 25.32
CA THR A 237 -21.67 22.30 25.64
C THR A 237 -22.98 22.88 26.18
N ASN A 238 -22.90 23.90 27.03
CA ASN A 238 -24.08 24.56 27.58
C ASN A 238 -24.86 25.35 26.51
N MET A 239 -24.18 25.98 25.55
CA MET A 239 -24.80 26.65 24.40
C MET A 239 -25.52 25.63 23.50
N GLU A 240 -24.86 24.54 23.13
CA GLU A 240 -25.45 23.48 22.30
C GLU A 240 -26.68 22.85 22.98
N ARG A 241 -26.64 22.66 24.30
CA ARG A 241 -27.80 22.19 25.09
C ARG A 241 -28.99 23.16 25.08
N LYS A 242 -28.75 24.45 24.84
CA LYS A 242 -29.79 25.47 24.66
C LYS A 242 -30.24 25.60 23.20
N GLY A 243 -29.78 24.72 22.31
CA GLY A 243 -30.07 24.77 20.87
C GLY A 243 -29.23 25.80 20.11
N ILE A 244 -28.20 26.40 20.73
CA ILE A 244 -27.32 27.36 20.09
C ILE A 244 -26.12 26.61 19.51
N ASN A 245 -26.03 26.57 18.18
CA ASN A 245 -24.91 25.95 17.49
C ASN A 245 -23.61 26.71 17.75
N THR A 246 -22.54 25.97 17.99
CA THR A 246 -21.20 26.44 18.27
C THR A 246 -20.23 25.94 17.20
N GLU A 247 -19.10 26.63 17.05
CA GLU A 247 -18.08 26.24 16.08
C GLU A 247 -17.59 24.80 16.30
N ASN A 248 -17.28 24.42 17.55
CA ASN A 248 -16.83 23.08 17.89
C ASN A 248 -17.95 22.02 17.72
N GLY A 249 -19.21 22.38 17.99
CA GLY A 249 -20.34 21.50 17.70
C GLY A 249 -20.54 21.27 16.21
N ASN A 250 -20.40 22.32 15.38
CA ASN A 250 -20.43 22.21 13.91
C ASN A 250 -19.29 21.33 13.39
N LYS A 251 -18.06 21.50 13.90
CA LYS A 251 -16.92 20.63 13.58
C LYS A 251 -17.22 19.16 13.91
N ASN A 252 -17.78 18.89 15.09
CA ASN A 252 -18.14 17.53 15.50
C ASN A 252 -19.27 16.93 14.65
N ARG A 253 -20.29 17.71 14.27
CA ARG A 253 -21.33 17.29 13.32
C ARG A 253 -20.72 16.92 11.96
N ALA A 254 -19.82 17.75 11.43
CA ALA A 254 -19.13 17.46 10.17
C ALA A 254 -18.25 16.19 10.26
N ILE A 255 -17.47 16.04 11.34
CA ILE A 255 -16.66 14.84 11.62
C ILE A 255 -17.54 13.59 11.68
N HIS A 256 -18.73 13.68 12.29
CA HIS A 256 -19.68 12.57 12.33
C HIS A 256 -20.14 12.14 10.93
N VAL A 257 -20.54 13.09 10.09
CA VAL A 257 -20.94 12.83 8.69
C VAL A 257 -19.79 12.23 7.88
N ILE A 258 -18.57 12.77 8.02
CA ILE A 258 -17.38 12.24 7.33
C ILE A 258 -17.11 10.80 7.75
N ASN A 259 -17.13 10.52 9.07
CA ASN A 259 -16.91 9.17 9.57
C ASN A 259 -17.99 8.20 9.09
N GLN A 260 -19.27 8.61 9.09
CA GLN A 260 -20.36 7.79 8.54
C GLN A 260 -20.17 7.48 7.06
N ARG A 261 -19.80 8.48 6.25
CA ARG A 261 -19.51 8.29 4.82
C ARG A 261 -18.36 7.30 4.61
N ARG A 262 -17.26 7.44 5.36
CA ARG A 262 -16.12 6.51 5.29
C ARG A 262 -16.53 5.08 5.61
N GLU A 263 -17.31 4.87 6.66
CA GLU A 263 -17.82 3.54 7.02
C GLU A 263 -18.78 2.97 5.97
N PHE A 264 -19.70 3.79 5.44
CA PHE A 264 -20.59 3.37 4.35
C PHE A 264 -19.81 2.96 3.10
N THR A 265 -18.80 3.74 2.69
CA THR A 265 -17.93 3.41 1.57
C THR A 265 -17.15 2.11 1.81
N LYS A 266 -16.64 1.88 3.03
CA LYS A 266 -15.97 0.63 3.39
C LYS A 266 -16.92 -0.58 3.30
N GLN A 267 -18.15 -0.45 3.79
CA GLN A 267 -19.16 -1.50 3.71
C GLN A 267 -19.57 -1.80 2.26
N SER A 268 -19.81 -0.75 1.47
CA SER A 268 -20.13 -0.87 0.04
C SER A 268 -19.01 -1.58 -0.73
N ASN A 269 -17.75 -1.21 -0.49
CA ASN A 269 -16.60 -1.84 -1.10
C ASN A 269 -16.42 -3.32 -0.69
N ARG A 270 -16.74 -3.68 0.56
CA ARG A 270 -16.73 -5.08 1.01
C ARG A 270 -17.80 -5.89 0.28
N LYS A 271 -19.04 -5.40 0.24
CA LYS A 271 -20.12 -6.07 -0.47
C LYS A 271 -19.81 -6.26 -1.96
N ALA A 272 -19.26 -5.23 -2.61
CA ALA A 272 -18.82 -5.32 -4.00
C ALA A 272 -17.62 -6.27 -4.22
N ALA A 273 -16.83 -6.58 -3.18
CA ALA A 273 -15.78 -7.59 -3.24
C ALA A 273 -16.36 -9.01 -3.06
N ASP A 274 -17.32 -9.18 -2.14
CA ASP A 274 -18.02 -10.44 -1.91
C ASP A 274 -18.86 -10.86 -3.14
N GLU A 275 -19.52 -9.90 -3.79
CA GLU A 275 -20.26 -10.11 -5.06
C GLU A 275 -19.33 -10.53 -6.20
N ARG A 276 -18.13 -9.93 -6.32
CA ARG A 276 -17.12 -10.36 -7.30
C ARG A 276 -16.64 -11.78 -7.06
N HIS A 277 -16.37 -12.13 -5.80
CA HIS A 277 -15.99 -13.49 -5.42
C HIS A 277 -17.08 -14.51 -5.76
N THR A 278 -18.35 -14.13 -5.66
CA THR A 278 -19.48 -15.00 -6.02
C THR A 278 -19.53 -15.22 -7.53
N VAL A 279 -19.36 -14.15 -8.33
CA VAL A 279 -19.33 -14.22 -9.79
C VAL A 279 -18.15 -15.07 -10.28
N GLU A 280 -16.94 -14.83 -9.75
CA GLU A 280 -15.73 -15.61 -10.07
C GLU A 280 -15.91 -17.10 -9.72
N TYR A 281 -16.58 -17.41 -8.61
CA TYR A 281 -16.90 -18.80 -8.23
C TYR A 281 -17.90 -19.45 -9.18
N THR A 282 -18.93 -18.73 -9.63
CA THR A 282 -19.91 -19.25 -10.60
C THR A 282 -19.32 -19.46 -11.99
N GLU A 283 -18.44 -18.58 -12.45
CA GLU A 283 -17.69 -18.74 -13.71
C GLU A 283 -16.77 -19.96 -13.62
N TRP A 284 -15.99 -20.09 -12.55
CA TRP A 284 -15.16 -21.27 -12.28
C TRP A 284 -15.96 -22.58 -12.25
N ALA A 285 -17.13 -22.60 -11.60
CA ALA A 285 -17.97 -23.79 -11.52
C ALA A 285 -18.52 -24.18 -12.91
N THR A 286 -18.86 -23.19 -13.74
CA THR A 286 -19.38 -23.39 -15.09
C THR A 286 -18.31 -24.00 -16.01
N GLU A 287 -17.09 -23.46 -16.00
CA GLU A 287 -15.95 -24.01 -16.77
C GLU A 287 -15.65 -25.47 -16.40
N ARG A 288 -15.85 -25.83 -15.13
CA ARG A 288 -15.57 -27.16 -14.60
C ARG A 288 -16.64 -28.18 -15.00
N VAL A 289 -17.91 -27.75 -15.07
CA VAL A 289 -19.01 -28.54 -15.64
C VAL A 289 -18.79 -28.78 -17.13
N GLU A 290 -18.39 -27.75 -17.89
CA GLU A 290 -18.06 -27.88 -19.32
C GLU A 290 -16.88 -28.83 -19.56
N TRP A 291 -15.82 -28.74 -18.74
CA TRP A 291 -14.69 -29.66 -18.79
C TRP A 291 -15.09 -31.11 -18.52
N ALA A 292 -15.90 -31.36 -17.48
CA ALA A 292 -16.38 -32.70 -17.14
C ALA A 292 -17.27 -33.27 -18.25
N THR A 293 -18.11 -32.44 -18.85
CA THR A 293 -18.98 -32.80 -19.99
C THR A 293 -18.15 -33.20 -21.21
N ASN A 294 -17.12 -32.42 -21.54
CA ASN A 294 -16.19 -32.74 -22.63
C ASN A 294 -15.39 -34.02 -22.38
N ARG A 295 -15.01 -34.29 -21.13
CA ARG A 295 -14.31 -35.53 -20.76
C ARG A 295 -15.22 -36.75 -20.87
N HIS A 296 -16.47 -36.64 -20.43
CA HIS A 296 -17.49 -37.69 -20.62
C HIS A 296 -17.65 -38.03 -22.10
N ARG A 297 -17.81 -37.01 -22.96
CA ARG A 297 -17.91 -37.19 -24.41
C ARG A 297 -16.73 -37.93 -25.03
N GLN A 298 -15.51 -37.72 -24.52
CA GLN A 298 -14.32 -38.46 -24.97
C GLN A 298 -14.35 -39.93 -24.52
N ILE A 299 -14.81 -40.20 -23.30
CA ILE A 299 -14.97 -41.56 -22.78
C ILE A 299 -16.00 -42.32 -23.60
N ASP A 300 -17.13 -41.70 -23.91
CA ASP A 300 -18.17 -42.31 -24.76
C ASP A 300 -17.63 -42.69 -26.14
N LYS A 301 -16.81 -41.82 -26.74
CA LYS A 301 -16.14 -42.11 -28.02
C LYS A 301 -15.19 -43.31 -27.91
N HIS A 302 -14.40 -43.40 -26.84
CA HIS A 302 -13.52 -44.54 -26.61
C HIS A 302 -14.29 -45.84 -26.36
N LEU A 303 -15.45 -45.75 -25.73
CA LEU A 303 -16.34 -46.89 -25.51
C LEU A 303 -16.91 -47.39 -26.84
N ASP A 304 -17.36 -46.49 -27.71
CA ASP A 304 -17.85 -46.80 -29.05
C ASP A 304 -16.75 -47.43 -29.93
N ASP A 305 -15.55 -46.85 -29.95
CA ASP A 305 -14.39 -47.41 -30.66
C ASP A 305 -14.05 -48.83 -30.15
N SER A 306 -14.19 -49.07 -28.85
CA SER A 306 -13.96 -50.38 -28.24
C SER A 306 -15.06 -51.38 -28.60
N GLN A 307 -16.32 -50.96 -28.65
CA GLN A 307 -17.43 -51.79 -29.12
C GLN A 307 -17.25 -52.17 -30.59
N GLN A 308 -16.86 -51.23 -31.46
CA GLN A 308 -16.57 -51.51 -32.87
C GLN A 308 -15.43 -52.52 -33.03
N ARG A 309 -14.39 -52.45 -32.18
CA ARG A 309 -13.30 -53.44 -32.13
C ARG A 309 -13.78 -54.81 -31.69
N ILE A 310 -14.62 -54.89 -30.66
CA ILE A 310 -15.21 -56.16 -30.20
C ILE A 310 -16.06 -56.79 -31.31
N GLU A 311 -16.87 -56.00 -32.01
CA GLU A 311 -17.68 -56.49 -33.13
C GLU A 311 -16.82 -56.96 -34.32
N ARG A 312 -15.67 -56.31 -34.58
CA ARG A 312 -14.69 -56.83 -35.54
C ARG A 312 -14.12 -58.18 -35.10
N ILE A 313 -13.68 -58.30 -33.84
CA ILE A 313 -13.12 -59.55 -33.30
C ILE A 313 -14.15 -60.68 -33.33
N LYS A 314 -15.43 -60.40 -33.02
CA LYS A 314 -16.51 -61.37 -33.15
C LYS A 314 -16.64 -61.88 -34.58
N ARG A 315 -16.66 -60.99 -35.58
CA ARG A 315 -16.71 -61.37 -37.00
C ARG A 315 -15.51 -62.22 -37.41
N ASP A 316 -14.31 -61.84 -36.98
CA ASP A 316 -13.07 -62.58 -37.28
C ASP A 316 -13.10 -63.98 -36.64
N THR A 317 -13.64 -64.09 -35.42
CA THR A 317 -13.82 -65.36 -34.71
C THR A 317 -14.87 -66.23 -35.39
N GLU A 318 -16.01 -65.66 -35.79
CA GLU A 318 -17.04 -66.37 -36.56
C GLU A 318 -16.52 -66.86 -37.91
N TRP A 319 -15.69 -66.06 -38.58
CA TRP A 319 -15.01 -66.47 -39.80
C TRP A 319 -14.08 -67.65 -39.55
N ALA A 320 -13.22 -67.58 -38.52
CA ALA A 320 -12.31 -68.66 -38.16
C ALA A 320 -13.05 -69.96 -37.77
N VAL A 321 -14.19 -69.86 -37.09
CA VAL A 321 -15.05 -71.02 -36.76
C VAL A 321 -15.67 -71.63 -38.02
N ARG A 322 -16.11 -70.82 -38.99
CA ARG A 322 -16.60 -71.34 -40.29
C ARG A 322 -15.48 -72.03 -41.08
N GLU A 323 -14.27 -71.47 -41.05
CA GLU A 323 -13.09 -72.04 -41.69
C GLU A 323 -12.71 -73.40 -41.06
N ASP A 324 -12.69 -73.48 -39.73
CA ASP A 324 -12.43 -74.71 -38.98
C ASP A 324 -13.50 -75.80 -39.23
N GLN A 325 -14.77 -75.42 -39.35
CA GLN A 325 -15.85 -76.33 -39.76
C GLN A 325 -15.67 -76.82 -41.21
N ALA A 326 -15.18 -75.97 -42.11
CA ALA A 326 -14.87 -76.35 -43.49
C ALA A 326 -13.68 -77.31 -43.56
N ILE A 327 -12.61 -77.03 -42.78
CA ILE A 327 -11.45 -77.91 -42.61
C ILE A 327 -11.88 -79.24 -42.00
N SER A 328 -12.74 -79.23 -40.98
CA SER A 328 -13.29 -80.44 -40.36
C SER A 328 -14.06 -81.30 -41.37
N LYS A 329 -14.86 -80.72 -42.27
CA LYS A 329 -15.52 -81.46 -43.36
C LYS A 329 -14.52 -82.06 -44.36
N VAL A 330 -13.43 -81.37 -44.66
CA VAL A 330 -12.33 -81.88 -45.52
C VAL A 330 -11.58 -83.03 -44.84
N ILE A 331 -11.35 -82.94 -43.52
CA ILE A 331 -10.76 -84.00 -42.70
C ILE A 331 -11.70 -85.21 -42.63
N GLU A 332 -13.01 -85.01 -42.46
CA GLU A 332 -14.01 -86.08 -42.44
C GLU A 332 -14.12 -86.80 -43.80
N GLY A 333 -14.04 -86.05 -44.91
CA GLY A 333 -13.95 -86.59 -46.26
C GLY A 333 -12.64 -87.37 -46.53
N SER A 334 -11.54 -86.90 -45.94
CA SER A 334 -10.22 -87.56 -46.00
C SER A 334 -10.17 -88.83 -45.14
N SER A 335 -10.84 -88.82 -43.98
CA SER A 335 -10.98 -89.98 -43.09
C SER A 335 -11.85 -91.08 -43.72
N LYS A 336 -12.91 -90.71 -44.46
CA LYS A 336 -13.69 -91.64 -45.30
C LYS A 336 -12.89 -92.23 -46.47
N ARG A 337 -11.93 -91.49 -47.04
CA ARG A 337 -10.95 -91.99 -48.05
C ARG A 337 -9.88 -92.90 -47.42
N SER A 338 -9.39 -92.57 -46.22
CA SER A 338 -8.46 -93.41 -45.44
C SER A 338 -9.09 -94.76 -45.05
N GLY A 339 -10.37 -94.76 -44.66
CA GLY A 339 -11.14 -95.99 -44.39
C GLY A 339 -11.45 -96.86 -45.63
N ARG A 340 -11.30 -96.34 -46.85
CA ARG A 340 -11.33 -97.14 -48.10
C ARG A 340 -9.94 -97.69 -48.46
N ASN A 341 -8.88 -96.94 -48.19
CA ASN A 341 -7.50 -97.41 -48.37
C ASN A 341 -7.08 -98.47 -47.33
N SER A 342 -7.56 -98.37 -46.08
CA SER A 342 -7.38 -99.40 -45.03
C SER A 342 -8.00 -100.76 -45.42
N ARG A 343 -9.16 -100.75 -46.10
CA ARG A 343 -9.82 -101.97 -46.61
C ARG A 343 -9.11 -102.60 -47.82
N ASN A 344 -8.36 -101.81 -48.59
CA ASN A 344 -7.49 -102.30 -49.68
C ASN A 344 -6.12 -102.78 -49.15
N ALA A 345 -5.58 -102.16 -48.10
CA ALA A 345 -4.39 -102.64 -47.39
C ALA A 345 -4.63 -103.99 -46.69
N GLY A 346 -5.82 -104.19 -46.09
CA GLY A 346 -6.21 -105.48 -45.51
C GLY A 346 -6.39 -106.63 -46.54
N ARG A 347 -6.64 -106.32 -47.82
CA ARG A 347 -6.66 -107.31 -48.92
C ARG A 347 -5.25 -107.60 -49.46
N ALA A 348 -4.32 -106.65 -49.37
CA ALA A 348 -2.91 -106.83 -49.70
C ALA A 348 -2.19 -107.66 -48.61
N VAL A 349 -2.41 -107.38 -47.33
CA VAL A 349 -1.81 -108.13 -46.19
C VAL A 349 -2.20 -109.61 -46.20
N LYS A 350 -3.45 -109.96 -46.53
CA LYS A 350 -3.88 -111.37 -46.70
C LYS A 350 -3.26 -112.08 -47.91
N ARG A 351 -2.73 -111.33 -48.88
CA ARG A 351 -1.98 -111.85 -50.04
C ARG A 351 -0.50 -112.04 -49.70
N THR A 352 0.06 -111.19 -48.85
CA THR A 352 1.45 -111.25 -48.37
C THR A 352 1.65 -112.30 -47.26
N GLU A 353 0.67 -112.53 -46.38
CA GLU A 353 0.67 -113.63 -45.39
C GLU A 353 0.67 -115.03 -46.03
N ARG A 354 0.24 -115.12 -47.30
CA ARG A 354 0.31 -116.35 -48.12
C ARG A 354 1.67 -116.54 -48.79
N ILE A 355 2.44 -115.46 -48.99
CA ILE A 355 3.78 -115.46 -49.60
C ILE A 355 4.87 -115.62 -48.52
N LEU A 356 4.68 -115.04 -47.33
CA LEU A 356 5.57 -115.18 -46.16
C LEU A 356 5.54 -116.58 -45.52
N ARG A 357 4.57 -117.44 -45.88
CA ARG A 357 4.58 -118.87 -45.56
C ARG A 357 5.40 -119.72 -46.55
N LEU A 358 5.93 -119.14 -47.63
CA LEU A 358 6.57 -119.87 -48.72
C LEU A 358 8.06 -119.61 -48.92
N VAL A 359 8.67 -118.64 -48.25
CA VAL A 359 10.11 -118.40 -48.37
C VAL A 359 10.69 -117.97 -47.03
N GLY A 360 11.56 -118.82 -46.48
CA GLY A 360 12.29 -118.54 -45.25
C GLY A 360 13.54 -117.69 -45.46
N THR A 361 14.18 -117.44 -44.33
CA THR A 361 15.59 -117.05 -44.08
C THR A 361 15.90 -115.57 -43.81
N ARG A 362 16.48 -115.39 -42.61
CA ARG A 362 17.55 -114.47 -42.17
C ARG A 362 17.22 -112.99 -41.86
N GLU A 363 17.24 -112.71 -40.54
CA GLU A 363 17.70 -111.46 -39.88
C GLU A 363 19.18 -111.16 -40.21
N PRO A 364 19.71 -109.90 -40.17
CA PRO A 364 19.71 -108.93 -39.05
C PRO A 364 19.40 -107.47 -39.52
N ASP A 365 19.27 -106.39 -38.75
CA ASP A 365 19.91 -105.91 -37.51
C ASP A 365 18.95 -104.87 -36.87
N LEU A 366 18.65 -105.05 -35.58
CA LEU A 366 17.63 -104.34 -34.80
C LEU A 366 18.20 -103.25 -33.88
N LYS A 367 19.46 -102.83 -34.06
CA LYS A 367 20.12 -101.95 -33.09
C LYS A 367 19.92 -100.44 -33.28
N THR A 368 19.08 -100.00 -34.22
CA THR A 368 18.71 -98.58 -34.41
C THR A 368 17.21 -98.29 -34.29
N ARG A 369 16.42 -99.23 -33.73
CA ARG A 369 14.96 -99.04 -33.54
C ARG A 369 14.46 -99.13 -32.09
N GLU A 370 15.25 -99.64 -31.16
CA GLU A 370 14.89 -99.63 -29.73
C GLU A 370 15.12 -98.25 -29.08
N GLU A 371 16.11 -97.48 -29.54
CA GLU A 371 16.39 -96.14 -29.00
C GLU A 371 15.31 -95.10 -29.37
N SER A 372 14.66 -95.22 -30.53
CA SER A 372 13.58 -94.30 -30.93
C SER A 372 12.24 -94.59 -30.24
N VAL A 373 11.97 -95.81 -29.77
CA VAL A 373 10.70 -96.16 -29.10
C VAL A 373 10.67 -95.65 -27.64
N ALA A 374 11.83 -95.59 -26.98
CA ALA A 374 11.94 -95.05 -25.62
C ALA A 374 11.71 -93.52 -25.56
N GLU A 375 12.09 -92.79 -26.61
CA GLU A 375 11.91 -91.32 -26.72
C GLU A 375 10.44 -90.93 -26.95
N PHE A 376 9.67 -91.75 -27.68
CA PHE A 376 8.24 -91.55 -27.91
C PHE A 376 7.37 -91.83 -26.66
N ASP A 377 7.76 -92.79 -25.79
CA ASP A 377 7.04 -93.09 -24.54
C ASP A 377 7.22 -91.98 -23.48
N GLN A 378 8.38 -91.31 -23.47
CA GLN A 378 8.65 -90.15 -22.60
C GLN A 378 7.81 -88.91 -23.00
N GLN A 379 7.61 -88.67 -24.31
CA GLN A 379 6.77 -87.56 -24.80
C GLN A 379 5.27 -87.81 -24.57
N ALA A 380 4.78 -89.05 -24.68
CA ALA A 380 3.39 -89.40 -24.41
C ALA A 380 3.00 -89.21 -22.92
N LYS A 381 3.91 -89.53 -21.99
CA LYS A 381 3.72 -89.31 -20.54
C LYS A 381 3.71 -87.82 -20.16
N ALA A 382 4.47 -86.97 -20.87
CA ALA A 382 4.48 -85.51 -20.65
C ALA A 382 3.18 -84.83 -21.13
N VAL A 383 2.62 -85.27 -22.26
CA VAL A 383 1.35 -84.74 -22.79
C VAL A 383 0.15 -85.10 -21.90
N ASN A 384 0.12 -86.32 -21.34
CA ASN A 384 -0.94 -86.72 -20.40
C ASN A 384 -0.88 -85.98 -19.05
N ARG A 385 0.31 -85.56 -18.60
CA ARG A 385 0.49 -84.74 -17.38
C ARG A 385 -0.07 -83.32 -17.58
N LEU A 386 0.21 -82.69 -18.74
CA LEU A 386 -0.30 -81.36 -19.11
C LEU A 386 -1.82 -81.32 -19.33
N ILE A 387 -2.42 -82.40 -19.84
CA ILE A 387 -3.89 -82.50 -19.99
C ILE A 387 -4.58 -82.60 -18.62
N THR A 388 -3.97 -83.32 -17.66
CA THR A 388 -4.50 -83.48 -16.29
C THR A 388 -4.35 -82.20 -15.46
N GLU A 389 -3.24 -81.46 -15.61
CA GLU A 389 -3.03 -80.16 -14.96
C GLU A 389 -3.99 -79.07 -15.49
N ARG A 390 -4.29 -79.09 -16.81
CA ARG A 390 -5.23 -78.15 -17.44
C ARG A 390 -6.70 -78.46 -17.09
N ALA A 391 -7.03 -79.72 -16.83
CA ALA A 391 -8.35 -80.13 -16.33
C ALA A 391 -8.56 -79.74 -14.85
N ASN A 392 -7.54 -79.84 -13.99
CA ASN A 392 -7.61 -79.41 -12.59
C ASN A 392 -7.60 -77.88 -12.42
N ALA A 393 -6.89 -77.13 -13.27
CA ALA A 393 -6.87 -75.66 -13.24
C ALA A 393 -8.20 -75.01 -13.62
N ILE A 394 -9.02 -75.67 -14.45
CA ILE A 394 -10.38 -75.22 -14.79
C ILE A 394 -11.36 -75.51 -13.64
N ALA A 395 -11.10 -76.52 -12.81
CA ALA A 395 -11.89 -76.85 -11.63
C ALA A 395 -11.65 -75.91 -10.42
N THR A 396 -10.55 -75.14 -10.42
CA THR A 396 -10.19 -74.19 -9.34
C THR A 396 -10.31 -72.71 -9.71
N ALA A 397 -10.85 -72.38 -10.89
CA ALA A 397 -11.21 -70.99 -11.19
C ALA A 397 -12.35 -70.56 -10.24
N PRO A 398 -12.16 -69.54 -9.38
CA PRO A 398 -13.17 -69.19 -8.40
C PRO A 398 -14.43 -68.72 -9.14
N SER A 399 -15.55 -69.29 -8.70
CA SER A 399 -16.88 -69.03 -9.23
C SER A 399 -17.13 -67.53 -9.43
N PRO A 400 -17.88 -67.11 -10.47
CA PRO A 400 -18.38 -65.73 -10.61
C PRO A 400 -19.21 -65.24 -9.42
N PHE A 401 -19.56 -66.16 -8.51
CA PHE A 401 -20.33 -65.99 -7.28
C PHE A 401 -19.50 -66.12 -6.00
N ASP A 402 -18.16 -66.18 -6.07
CA ASP A 402 -17.28 -66.18 -4.89
C ASP A 402 -17.03 -64.74 -4.38
N ASP A 403 -17.66 -64.42 -3.25
CA ASP A 403 -17.67 -63.10 -2.62
C ASP A 403 -16.29 -62.61 -2.18
N ASN A 404 -15.35 -63.50 -1.83
CA ASN A 404 -14.02 -63.10 -1.36
C ASN A 404 -13.13 -62.64 -2.52
N ALA A 405 -13.21 -63.31 -3.68
CA ALA A 405 -12.49 -62.88 -4.89
C ALA A 405 -13.09 -61.59 -5.49
N ARG A 406 -14.41 -61.37 -5.36
CA ARG A 406 -15.05 -60.07 -5.65
C ARG A 406 -14.57 -58.98 -4.71
N ARG A 407 -14.53 -59.23 -3.39
CA ARG A 407 -14.04 -58.27 -2.40
C ARG A 407 -12.58 -57.91 -2.60
N ALA A 408 -11.71 -58.87 -2.92
CA ALA A 408 -10.29 -58.61 -3.19
C ALA A 408 -10.08 -57.72 -4.43
N ARG A 409 -10.79 -57.98 -5.53
CA ARG A 409 -10.79 -57.12 -6.72
C ARG A 409 -11.39 -55.75 -6.43
N ALA A 410 -12.51 -55.68 -5.71
CA ALA A 410 -13.12 -54.41 -5.30
C ALA A 410 -12.20 -53.60 -4.38
N THR A 411 -11.42 -54.27 -3.51
CA THR A 411 -10.46 -53.60 -2.63
C THR A 411 -9.24 -53.08 -3.41
N SER A 412 -8.74 -53.84 -4.39
CA SER A 412 -7.65 -53.38 -5.27
C SER A 412 -8.08 -52.20 -6.13
N ILE A 413 -9.28 -52.28 -6.73
CA ILE A 413 -9.88 -51.19 -7.52
C ILE A 413 -10.15 -49.98 -6.61
N ALA A 414 -10.65 -50.18 -5.40
CA ALA A 414 -10.87 -49.07 -4.45
C ALA A 414 -9.55 -48.44 -3.98
N LYS A 415 -8.46 -49.21 -3.89
CA LYS A 415 -7.14 -48.69 -3.55
C LYS A 415 -6.54 -47.89 -4.72
N GLU A 416 -6.60 -48.41 -5.94
CA GLU A 416 -6.20 -47.69 -7.15
C GLU A 416 -7.05 -46.42 -7.36
N GLN A 417 -8.35 -46.50 -7.10
CA GLN A 417 -9.25 -45.34 -7.15
C GLN A 417 -8.87 -44.30 -6.10
N ARG A 418 -8.56 -44.70 -4.85
CA ARG A 418 -8.09 -43.77 -3.81
C ARG A 418 -6.75 -43.13 -4.15
N GLU A 419 -5.81 -43.87 -4.73
CA GLU A 419 -4.53 -43.35 -5.17
C GLU A 419 -4.69 -42.35 -6.33
N PHE A 420 -5.59 -42.66 -7.27
CA PHE A 420 -5.99 -41.75 -8.35
C PHE A 420 -6.69 -40.49 -7.82
N ASP A 421 -7.64 -40.64 -6.90
CA ASP A 421 -8.37 -39.53 -6.28
C ASP A 421 -7.41 -38.63 -5.48
N THR A 422 -6.47 -39.22 -4.74
CA THR A 422 -5.43 -38.48 -4.01
C THR A 422 -4.48 -37.75 -4.95
N ALA A 423 -4.10 -38.35 -6.09
CA ALA A 423 -3.29 -37.68 -7.11
C ALA A 423 -4.06 -36.54 -7.80
N ALA A 424 -5.35 -36.73 -8.07
CA ALA A 424 -6.25 -35.73 -8.64
C ALA A 424 -6.47 -34.55 -7.68
N GLU A 425 -6.68 -34.81 -6.39
CA GLU A 425 -6.79 -33.79 -5.34
C GLU A 425 -5.50 -32.99 -5.17
N ASN A 426 -4.33 -33.67 -5.21
CA ASN A 426 -3.04 -32.99 -5.15
C ASN A 426 -2.78 -32.11 -6.39
N HIS A 427 -3.18 -32.56 -7.58
CA HIS A 427 -3.12 -31.77 -8.80
C HIS A 427 -4.07 -30.56 -8.74
N ASP A 428 -5.32 -30.77 -8.30
CA ASP A 428 -6.31 -29.70 -8.11
C ASP A 428 -5.86 -28.65 -7.10
N ARG A 429 -5.25 -29.08 -5.98
CA ARG A 429 -4.64 -28.19 -4.98
C ARG A 429 -3.51 -27.36 -5.59
N LYS A 430 -2.66 -27.96 -6.43
CA LYS A 430 -1.54 -27.28 -7.09
C LYS A 430 -2.03 -26.28 -8.14
N THR A 431 -3.08 -26.62 -8.88
CA THR A 431 -3.75 -25.71 -9.82
C THR A 431 -4.41 -24.53 -9.11
N ARG A 432 -5.12 -24.76 -8.00
CA ARG A 432 -5.69 -23.68 -7.16
C ARG A 432 -4.60 -22.75 -6.62
N TYR A 433 -3.47 -23.31 -6.18
CA TYR A 433 -2.32 -22.54 -5.70
C TYR A 433 -1.72 -21.63 -6.79
N TYR A 434 -1.53 -22.14 -8.02
CA TYR A 434 -1.00 -21.32 -9.11
C TYR A 434 -2.03 -20.32 -9.68
N SER A 435 -3.30 -20.69 -9.75
CA SER A 435 -4.40 -19.81 -10.17
C SER A 435 -4.55 -18.61 -9.22
N GLY A 436 -4.59 -18.84 -7.91
CA GLY A 436 -4.63 -17.75 -6.93
C GLY A 436 -3.39 -16.84 -6.97
N ARG A 437 -2.22 -17.39 -7.32
CA ARG A 437 -1.00 -16.60 -7.53
C ARG A 437 -1.09 -15.74 -8.79
N ILE A 438 -1.63 -16.27 -9.89
CA ILE A 438 -1.86 -15.52 -11.13
C ILE A 438 -2.88 -14.41 -10.91
N GLU A 439 -3.98 -14.69 -10.21
CA GLU A 439 -5.00 -13.70 -9.88
C GLU A 439 -4.46 -12.57 -8.98
N SER A 440 -3.68 -12.93 -7.95
CA SER A 440 -2.98 -11.97 -7.10
C SER A 440 -2.03 -11.08 -7.91
N VAL A 441 -1.25 -11.67 -8.83
CA VAL A 441 -0.35 -10.94 -9.73
C VAL A 441 -1.14 -10.01 -10.65
N ASN A 442 -2.25 -10.47 -11.24
CA ASN A 442 -3.10 -9.66 -12.10
C ASN A 442 -3.76 -8.49 -11.35
N LYS A 443 -4.19 -8.71 -10.11
CA LYS A 443 -4.73 -7.66 -9.23
C LYS A 443 -3.67 -6.63 -8.87
N GLN A 444 -2.44 -7.08 -8.61
CA GLN A 444 -1.30 -6.18 -8.37
C GLN A 444 -0.95 -5.37 -9.63
N ILE A 445 -0.92 -6.00 -10.80
CA ILE A 445 -0.70 -5.32 -12.09
C ILE A 445 -1.77 -4.25 -12.31
N ARG A 446 -3.06 -4.57 -12.12
CA ARG A 446 -4.15 -3.57 -12.25
C ARG A 446 -3.98 -2.40 -11.29
N ARG A 447 -3.61 -2.64 -10.03
CA ARG A 447 -3.36 -1.56 -9.05
C ARG A 447 -2.20 -0.67 -9.47
N ILE A 448 -1.12 -1.26 -9.99
CA ILE A 448 0.04 -0.53 -10.48
C ILE A 448 -0.39 0.38 -11.64
N ARG A 449 -1.07 -0.17 -12.66
CA ARG A 449 -1.58 0.60 -13.81
C ARG A 449 -2.49 1.75 -13.39
N LEU A 450 -3.40 1.49 -12.46
CA LEU A 450 -4.29 2.52 -11.91
C LEU A 450 -3.51 3.64 -11.20
N GLY A 451 -2.46 3.30 -10.45
CA GLY A 451 -1.61 4.29 -9.77
C GLY A 451 -0.88 5.21 -10.76
N TYR A 452 -0.35 4.63 -11.84
CA TYR A 452 0.29 5.40 -12.91
C TYR A 452 -0.69 6.29 -13.66
N ALA A 453 -1.86 5.76 -14.01
CA ALA A 453 -2.93 6.53 -14.63
C ALA A 453 -3.32 7.72 -13.74
N HIS A 454 -3.59 7.48 -12.47
CA HIS A 454 -3.96 8.53 -11.51
C HIS A 454 -2.93 9.66 -11.44
N LYS A 455 -1.64 9.33 -11.33
CA LYS A 455 -0.56 10.32 -11.33
C LYS A 455 -0.52 11.16 -12.60
N LEU A 456 -0.69 10.53 -13.77
CA LEU A 456 -0.77 11.27 -15.04
C LEU A 456 -1.98 12.20 -15.08
N LEU A 457 -3.14 11.75 -14.60
CA LEU A 457 -4.38 12.52 -14.58
C LEU A 457 -4.30 13.73 -13.64
N GLU A 458 -3.60 13.58 -12.52
CA GLU A 458 -3.51 14.60 -11.49
C GLU A 458 -2.22 15.43 -11.53
N ARG A 459 -1.45 15.33 -12.62
CA ARG A 459 -0.16 16.02 -12.81
C ARG A 459 -0.18 17.55 -12.64
N HIS A 460 -1.36 18.19 -12.71
CA HIS A 460 -1.53 19.63 -12.50
C HIS A 460 -2.08 20.01 -11.12
N LYS A 461 -2.46 19.02 -10.31
CA LYS A 461 -2.98 19.26 -8.97
C LYS A 461 -1.86 19.77 -8.07
N GLU A 462 -2.22 20.64 -7.14
CA GLU A 462 -1.30 21.26 -6.16
C GLU A 462 -0.50 20.22 -5.35
N ASP A 463 -1.09 19.04 -5.12
CA ASP A 463 -0.43 17.95 -4.40
C ASP A 463 0.66 17.24 -5.23
N ASN A 464 0.59 17.33 -6.56
CA ASN A 464 1.48 16.60 -7.47
C ASN A 464 2.43 17.51 -8.26
N ARG A 465 2.25 18.85 -8.26
CA ARG A 465 3.13 19.80 -8.95
C ARG A 465 3.58 20.91 -8.01
N LEU A 466 4.83 21.36 -8.16
CA LEU A 466 5.35 22.51 -7.43
C LEU A 466 4.51 23.77 -7.66
N ILE A 467 4.35 24.57 -6.60
CA ILE A 467 3.53 25.77 -6.63
C ILE A 467 4.41 27.03 -6.52
N VAL A 468 4.55 27.78 -7.63
CA VAL A 468 5.35 29.04 -7.70
C VAL A 468 4.94 30.07 -6.64
N GLY A 469 3.63 30.24 -6.38
CA GLY A 469 3.13 31.23 -5.42
C GLY A 469 3.56 31.01 -3.97
N TRP A 470 3.99 29.79 -3.62
CA TRP A 470 4.42 29.41 -2.27
C TRP A 470 5.93 29.17 -2.16
N HIS A 471 6.69 29.47 -3.23
CA HIS A 471 8.15 29.26 -3.29
C HIS A 471 8.55 27.82 -2.96
N GLU A 472 7.75 26.82 -3.37
CA GLU A 472 8.11 25.41 -3.17
C GLU A 472 9.36 25.05 -3.98
N SER A 473 10.34 24.42 -3.33
CA SER A 473 11.54 23.87 -3.98
C SER A 473 11.37 22.38 -4.29
N SER A 474 11.97 21.93 -5.39
CA SER A 474 12.09 20.51 -5.74
C SER A 474 12.84 19.69 -4.68
N ASP A 475 13.71 20.33 -3.89
CA ASP A 475 14.47 19.69 -2.82
C ASP A 475 13.58 19.34 -1.62
N ASP A 476 12.66 20.25 -1.26
CA ASP A 476 11.72 20.06 -0.16
C ASP A 476 10.57 19.12 -0.54
N TYR A 477 10.24 19.07 -1.84
CA TYR A 477 9.12 18.28 -2.38
C TYR A 477 9.57 17.35 -3.51
N PRO A 478 10.41 16.33 -3.21
CA PRO A 478 11.00 15.46 -4.22
C PRO A 478 9.97 14.65 -5.03
N ASN A 479 8.78 14.43 -4.49
CA ASN A 479 7.72 13.66 -5.15
C ASN A 479 6.81 14.50 -6.05
N LYS A 480 6.93 15.84 -6.03
CA LYS A 480 6.15 16.72 -6.92
C LYS A 480 6.86 16.88 -8.26
N TYR A 481 6.09 17.02 -9.32
CA TYR A 481 6.57 17.42 -10.64
C TYR A 481 6.98 18.88 -10.61
N ASP A 482 8.12 19.20 -11.21
CA ASP A 482 8.40 20.58 -11.61
C ASP A 482 7.58 20.96 -12.86
N TYR A 483 7.73 22.20 -13.31
CA TYR A 483 7.00 22.70 -14.48
C TYR A 483 7.44 22.00 -15.77
N ARG A 484 8.74 21.74 -15.97
CA ARG A 484 9.27 21.04 -17.14
C ARG A 484 8.72 19.62 -17.22
N GLN A 485 8.75 18.89 -16.11
CA GLN A 485 8.20 17.54 -16.00
C GLN A 485 6.69 17.53 -16.27
N SER A 486 5.97 18.53 -15.80
CA SER A 486 4.54 18.67 -16.09
C SER A 486 4.27 18.88 -17.58
N ASP A 487 5.12 19.66 -18.25
CA ASP A 487 5.02 19.91 -19.69
C ASP A 487 5.39 18.66 -20.51
N LEU A 488 6.39 17.88 -20.08
CA LEU A 488 6.69 16.57 -20.66
C LEU A 488 5.49 15.61 -20.56
N LEU A 489 4.85 15.57 -19.38
CA LEU A 489 3.66 14.75 -19.17
C LEU A 489 2.45 15.25 -19.97
N ASN A 490 2.36 16.56 -20.26
CA ASN A 490 1.36 17.13 -21.15
C ASN A 490 1.57 16.69 -22.59
N ALA A 491 2.76 16.89 -23.13
CA ALA A 491 3.11 16.48 -24.49
C ALA A 491 2.89 14.97 -24.68
N PHE A 492 3.24 14.18 -23.67
CA PHE A 492 2.95 12.75 -23.65
C PHE A 492 1.44 12.45 -23.70
N ALA A 493 0.66 13.11 -22.84
CA ALA A 493 -0.79 12.91 -22.81
C ALA A 493 -1.46 13.33 -24.13
N GLU A 494 -0.99 14.39 -24.77
CA GLU A 494 -1.47 14.83 -26.09
C GLU A 494 -1.11 13.84 -27.20
N LYS A 495 0.16 13.41 -27.26
CA LYS A 495 0.66 12.44 -28.24
C LYS A 495 -0.19 11.17 -28.28
N PHE A 496 -0.57 10.66 -27.12
CA PHE A 496 -1.35 9.42 -26.98
C PHE A 496 -2.85 9.64 -26.77
N LYS A 497 -3.35 10.88 -26.91
CA LYS A 497 -4.78 11.24 -26.72
C LYS A 497 -5.34 10.76 -25.37
N LEU A 498 -4.53 10.91 -24.32
CA LEU A 498 -4.81 10.51 -22.94
C LEU A 498 -5.49 11.63 -22.14
N ASN A 499 -5.79 12.77 -22.76
CA ASN A 499 -6.58 13.83 -22.12
C ASN A 499 -8.07 13.44 -22.03
N LYS A 500 -8.78 14.05 -21.08
CA LYS A 500 -10.20 13.79 -20.83
C LYS A 500 -11.04 14.37 -21.97
N ALA A 501 -11.97 13.60 -22.53
CA ALA A 501 -12.96 14.18 -23.45
C ALA A 501 -14.00 15.00 -22.67
N SER A 502 -14.65 15.95 -23.35
CA SER A 502 -15.59 16.89 -22.73
C SER A 502 -16.80 16.20 -22.08
N ASP A 503 -17.23 15.08 -22.63
CA ASP A 503 -18.40 14.28 -22.25
C ASP A 503 -18.06 12.98 -21.48
N GLU A 504 -16.78 12.65 -21.32
CA GLU A 504 -16.34 11.41 -20.66
C GLU A 504 -16.45 11.52 -19.13
N ASP A 505 -17.06 10.53 -18.47
CA ASP A 505 -17.07 10.44 -17.01
C ASP A 505 -15.67 10.16 -16.45
N TYR A 506 -15.36 10.69 -15.26
CA TYR A 506 -14.03 10.53 -14.66
C TYR A 506 -13.66 9.06 -14.43
N ARG A 507 -14.63 8.19 -14.11
CA ARG A 507 -14.37 6.77 -13.88
C ARG A 507 -14.03 6.03 -15.17
N ASP A 508 -14.73 6.35 -16.25
CA ASP A 508 -14.48 5.74 -17.56
C ASP A 508 -13.19 6.28 -18.16
N TYR A 509 -12.90 7.56 -17.97
CA TYR A 509 -11.62 8.18 -18.27
C TYR A 509 -10.46 7.47 -17.56
N HIS A 510 -10.56 7.29 -16.25
CA HIS A 510 -9.53 6.61 -15.47
C HIS A 510 -9.36 5.13 -15.86
N ARG A 511 -10.44 4.44 -16.22
CA ARG A 511 -10.39 3.05 -16.71
C ARG A 511 -9.67 2.98 -18.06
N ARG A 512 -10.06 3.83 -19.01
CA ARG A 512 -9.44 3.89 -20.34
C ARG A 512 -7.93 4.09 -20.26
N ILE A 513 -7.45 5.06 -19.46
CA ILE A 513 -6.01 5.30 -19.32
C ILE A 513 -5.31 4.10 -18.67
N SER A 514 -5.90 3.51 -17.63
CA SER A 514 -5.33 2.32 -16.97
C SER A 514 -5.25 1.11 -17.89
N ASP A 515 -6.19 0.96 -18.82
CA ASP A 515 -6.22 -0.15 -19.77
C ASP A 515 -5.19 0.04 -20.89
N THR A 516 -4.95 1.29 -21.31
CA THR A 516 -3.84 1.66 -22.23
C THR A 516 -2.47 1.34 -21.65
N PHE A 517 -2.31 1.38 -20.33
CA PHE A 517 -1.04 1.17 -19.63
C PHE A 517 -0.68 -0.33 -19.50
N ASP A 518 -0.69 -1.06 -20.62
CA ASP A 518 -0.32 -2.45 -20.68
C ASP A 518 1.22 -2.67 -20.73
N SER A 519 1.66 -3.93 -20.74
CA SER A 519 3.10 -4.20 -20.65
C SER A 519 3.91 -3.67 -21.86
N PRO A 520 3.45 -3.82 -23.11
CA PRO A 520 4.08 -3.15 -24.26
C PRO A 520 4.17 -1.64 -24.08
N PHE A 521 3.07 -0.98 -23.69
CA PHE A 521 3.02 0.46 -23.53
C PHE A 521 4.01 0.96 -22.47
N PHE A 522 4.15 0.24 -21.36
CA PHE A 522 5.15 0.55 -20.32
C PHE A 522 6.59 0.46 -20.82
N LYS A 523 6.90 -0.53 -21.67
CA LYS A 523 8.25 -0.73 -22.19
C LYS A 523 8.61 0.36 -23.19
N GLU A 524 7.70 0.67 -24.10
CA GLU A 524 7.91 1.70 -25.13
C GLU A 524 8.01 3.10 -24.53
N ASN A 525 7.33 3.35 -23.41
CA ASN A 525 7.27 4.66 -22.76
C ASN A 525 7.98 4.68 -21.40
N LYS A 526 9.03 3.87 -21.25
CA LYS A 526 9.71 3.65 -19.97
C LYS A 526 10.16 4.95 -19.29
N ALA A 527 10.71 5.91 -20.02
CA ALA A 527 11.18 7.18 -19.46
C ALA A 527 10.04 7.97 -18.79
N ILE A 528 8.88 8.04 -19.44
CA ILE A 528 7.68 8.69 -18.89
C ILE A 528 7.12 7.90 -17.69
N MET A 529 7.16 6.57 -17.76
CA MET A 529 6.74 5.74 -16.62
C MET A 529 7.68 5.89 -15.42
N ASP A 530 8.99 6.00 -15.65
CA ASP A 530 9.94 6.27 -14.58
C ASP A 530 9.73 7.67 -13.99
N LEU A 531 9.48 8.69 -14.81
CA LEU A 531 9.10 10.04 -14.38
C LEU A 531 7.82 10.04 -13.53
N LEU A 532 6.76 9.35 -13.98
CA LEU A 532 5.52 9.23 -13.20
C LEU A 532 5.76 8.53 -11.86
N ARG A 533 6.66 7.55 -11.80
CA ARG A 533 6.98 6.84 -10.57
C ARG A 533 7.79 7.71 -9.60
N ASP A 534 8.86 8.29 -10.10
CA ASP A 534 9.93 8.92 -9.35
C ASP A 534 10.41 10.20 -10.06
N PRO A 535 9.73 11.34 -9.80
CA PRO A 535 10.10 12.62 -10.40
C PRO A 535 11.48 13.10 -9.98
N LYS A 536 11.96 12.70 -8.79
CA LYS A 536 13.27 13.10 -8.32
C LYS A 536 14.38 12.44 -9.14
N ALA A 537 14.27 11.13 -9.39
CA ALA A 537 15.28 10.41 -10.16
C ALA A 537 15.44 10.96 -11.58
N GLU A 538 14.34 11.33 -12.24
CA GLU A 538 14.41 11.96 -13.56
C GLU A 538 15.01 13.38 -13.50
N ARG A 539 14.69 14.18 -12.46
CA ARG A 539 15.36 15.48 -12.25
C ARG A 539 16.85 15.34 -12.02
N ASP A 540 17.27 14.42 -11.16
CA ASP A 540 18.70 14.22 -10.86
C ASP A 540 19.47 13.84 -12.15
N GLN A 541 18.87 13.02 -13.02
CA GLN A 541 19.44 12.70 -14.34
C GLN A 541 19.50 13.91 -15.26
N TYR A 542 18.42 14.69 -15.31
CA TYR A 542 18.36 15.93 -16.09
C TYR A 542 19.40 16.95 -15.60
N ASP A 543 19.54 17.17 -14.29
CA ASP A 543 20.48 18.10 -13.70
C ASP A 543 21.94 17.67 -13.93
N ALA A 544 22.21 16.37 -13.92
CA ALA A 544 23.52 15.82 -14.28
C ALA A 544 23.87 16.10 -15.74
N ILE A 545 22.92 15.98 -16.67
CA ILE A 545 23.11 16.33 -18.08
C ILE A 545 23.28 17.85 -18.23
N LYS A 546 22.41 18.62 -17.57
CA LYS A 546 22.38 20.09 -17.60
C LYS A 546 23.67 20.72 -17.06
N THR A 547 24.38 20.04 -16.15
CA THR A 547 25.65 20.52 -15.61
C THR A 547 26.65 20.89 -16.70
N HIS A 548 26.73 20.13 -17.79
CA HIS A 548 27.63 20.44 -18.90
C HIS A 548 27.27 21.77 -19.58
N TYR A 549 25.98 22.00 -19.81
CA TYR A 549 25.47 23.26 -20.37
C TYR A 549 25.70 24.42 -19.41
N ASP A 550 25.43 24.24 -18.11
CA ASP A 550 25.63 25.28 -17.10
C ASP A 550 27.10 25.70 -17.00
N THR A 551 28.02 24.74 -16.99
CA THR A 551 29.46 25.02 -17.02
C THR A 551 29.87 25.74 -18.29
N PHE A 552 29.38 25.29 -19.46
CA PHE A 552 29.65 25.95 -20.73
C PHE A 552 29.20 27.42 -20.74
N ILE A 553 27.96 27.70 -20.31
CA ILE A 553 27.45 29.07 -20.23
C ILE A 553 28.21 29.92 -19.23
N GLU A 554 28.55 29.37 -18.05
CA GLU A 554 29.32 30.11 -17.05
C GLU A 554 30.70 30.51 -17.58
N GLU A 555 31.41 29.58 -18.22
CA GLU A 555 32.69 29.86 -18.85
C GLU A 555 32.56 30.90 -19.97
N LEU A 556 31.54 30.77 -20.81
CA LEU A 556 31.24 31.69 -21.90
C LEU A 556 30.95 33.09 -21.35
N ASP A 557 30.05 33.22 -20.38
CA ASP A 557 29.70 34.50 -19.75
C ASP A 557 30.92 35.16 -19.09
N ASN A 558 31.78 34.40 -18.42
CA ASN A 558 33.00 34.91 -17.80
C ASN A 558 34.02 35.42 -18.83
N ARG A 559 34.21 34.69 -19.95
CA ARG A 559 35.05 35.14 -21.07
C ARG A 559 34.54 36.47 -21.63
N TYR A 560 33.25 36.54 -21.94
CA TYR A 560 32.67 37.72 -22.59
C TYR A 560 32.54 38.92 -21.67
N LYS A 561 32.35 38.72 -20.36
CA LYS A 561 32.44 39.79 -19.36
C LYS A 561 33.83 40.46 -19.36
N THR A 562 34.88 39.69 -19.58
CA THR A 562 36.26 40.19 -19.67
C THR A 562 36.50 40.97 -20.97
N ILE A 563 36.00 40.45 -22.08
CA ILE A 563 36.03 41.13 -23.39
C ILE A 563 35.27 42.45 -23.33
N ASP A 564 34.04 42.43 -22.79
CA ASP A 564 33.20 43.61 -22.65
C ASP A 564 33.87 44.69 -21.80
N SER A 565 34.51 44.30 -20.69
CA SER A 565 35.25 45.23 -19.84
C SER A 565 36.42 45.88 -20.58
N THR A 566 37.12 45.11 -21.41
CA THR A 566 38.21 45.61 -22.27
C THR A 566 37.67 46.58 -23.33
N MET A 567 36.56 46.25 -23.98
CA MET A 567 35.91 47.13 -24.96
C MET A 567 35.40 48.42 -24.31
N ARG A 568 34.78 48.34 -23.13
CA ARG A 568 34.33 49.53 -22.36
C ARG A 568 35.47 50.47 -22.02
N ASN A 569 36.61 49.94 -21.62
CA ASN A 569 37.81 50.75 -21.34
C ASN A 569 38.29 51.47 -22.59
N ARG A 570 38.29 50.81 -23.76
CA ARG A 570 38.65 51.43 -25.06
C ARG A 570 37.64 52.49 -25.49
N LEU A 571 36.37 52.32 -25.14
CA LEU A 571 35.30 53.29 -25.37
C LEU A 571 35.32 54.46 -24.35
N GLY A 572 36.14 54.41 -23.30
CA GLY A 572 36.30 55.49 -22.32
C GLY A 572 35.33 55.47 -21.13
N ASN A 573 34.55 54.38 -20.97
CA ASN A 573 33.69 54.08 -19.81
C ASN A 573 32.87 55.27 -19.26
N ILE A 574 32.08 55.91 -20.14
CA ILE A 574 31.51 57.24 -19.87
C ILE A 574 30.08 57.14 -19.32
N SER A 575 29.33 56.10 -19.70
CA SER A 575 27.95 55.91 -19.26
C SER A 575 27.46 54.47 -19.50
N ASP A 576 26.19 54.21 -19.17
CA ASP A 576 25.51 52.95 -19.52
C ASP A 576 25.49 52.70 -21.05
N VAL A 577 25.72 53.72 -21.88
CA VAL A 577 25.89 53.58 -23.34
C VAL A 577 27.18 52.82 -23.65
N SER A 578 28.30 53.15 -23.01
CA SER A 578 29.56 52.41 -23.17
C SER A 578 29.40 50.94 -22.79
N ARG A 579 28.60 50.67 -21.74
CA ARG A 579 28.27 49.32 -21.30
C ARG A 579 27.54 48.53 -22.39
N ARG A 580 26.46 49.11 -22.93
CA ARG A 580 25.59 48.50 -23.95
C ARG A 580 26.30 48.32 -25.29
N THR A 581 27.08 49.31 -25.72
CA THR A 581 27.88 49.25 -26.95
C THR A 581 28.93 48.15 -26.87
N ALA A 582 29.61 47.99 -25.74
CA ALA A 582 30.57 46.89 -25.56
C ALA A 582 29.88 45.51 -25.60
N GLU A 583 28.77 45.33 -24.88
CA GLU A 583 28.00 44.08 -24.88
C GLU A 583 27.45 43.74 -26.28
N SER A 584 27.08 44.75 -27.09
CA SER A 584 26.58 44.49 -28.46
C SER A 584 27.70 44.15 -29.44
N LEU A 585 28.91 44.70 -29.26
CA LEU A 585 30.07 44.39 -30.09
C LEU A 585 30.55 42.95 -29.94
N SER A 586 30.48 42.41 -28.72
CA SER A 586 30.94 41.06 -28.43
C SER A 586 29.87 39.98 -28.68
N ALA A 587 28.60 40.38 -28.77
CA ALA A 587 27.46 39.49 -28.95
C ALA A 587 27.54 38.54 -30.17
N PRO A 588 27.99 38.95 -31.38
CA PRO A 588 28.09 38.03 -32.51
C PRO A 588 29.05 36.85 -32.25
N SER A 589 30.17 37.11 -31.59
CA SER A 589 31.11 36.04 -31.24
C SER A 589 30.56 35.12 -30.15
N TYR A 590 29.85 35.68 -29.16
CA TYR A 590 29.15 34.89 -28.12
C TYR A 590 28.10 33.96 -28.76
N LEU A 591 27.31 34.49 -29.68
CA LEU A 591 26.29 33.73 -30.40
C LEU A 591 26.91 32.65 -31.29
N LYS A 592 28.05 32.92 -31.91
CA LYS A 592 28.78 31.92 -32.70
C LYS A 592 29.27 30.76 -31.82
N GLU A 593 29.80 31.02 -30.63
CA GLU A 593 30.19 29.92 -29.72
C GLU A 593 28.97 29.11 -29.25
N LEU A 594 27.82 29.75 -29.08
CA LEU A 594 26.54 29.05 -28.86
C LEU A 594 26.11 28.22 -30.07
N ASP A 595 26.24 28.74 -31.29
CA ASP A 595 25.97 28.01 -32.53
C ASP A 595 26.88 26.77 -32.63
N ASP A 596 28.16 26.93 -32.33
CA ASP A 596 29.14 25.83 -32.36
C ASP A 596 28.79 24.76 -31.31
N TYR A 597 28.27 25.16 -30.13
CA TYR A 597 27.79 24.24 -29.10
C TYR A 597 26.52 23.49 -29.52
N ILE A 598 25.56 24.18 -30.15
CA ILE A 598 24.30 23.61 -30.65
C ILE A 598 24.56 22.60 -31.76
N ASN A 599 25.47 22.92 -32.69
CA ASN A 599 25.76 22.06 -33.85
C ASN A 599 26.73 20.90 -33.54
N ASN A 600 27.14 20.73 -32.29
CA ASN A 600 28.03 19.64 -31.91
C ASN A 600 27.23 18.35 -31.67
N GLU A 601 27.50 17.31 -32.48
CA GLU A 601 26.83 16.00 -32.37
C GLU A 601 27.01 15.30 -31.01
N ALA A 602 28.00 15.71 -30.20
CA ALA A 602 28.22 15.20 -28.85
C ALA A 602 27.37 15.92 -27.78
N THR A 603 26.66 17.00 -28.14
CA THR A 603 25.78 17.72 -27.22
C THR A 603 24.50 16.92 -27.00
N ALA A 604 24.15 16.69 -25.73
CA ALA A 604 22.88 16.06 -25.39
C ALA A 604 21.68 16.91 -25.84
N ASP A 605 20.63 16.29 -26.38
CA ASP A 605 19.41 16.94 -26.88
C ASP A 605 18.80 17.95 -25.87
N GLU A 606 18.82 17.63 -24.57
CA GLU A 606 18.34 18.52 -23.52
C GLU A 606 19.18 19.80 -23.40
N ASN A 607 20.50 19.67 -23.53
CA ASN A 607 21.43 20.79 -23.48
C ASN A 607 21.37 21.62 -24.76
N GLU A 608 21.18 20.98 -25.92
CA GLU A 608 20.94 21.66 -27.19
C GLU A 608 19.69 22.53 -27.11
N THR A 609 18.58 21.99 -26.58
CA THR A 609 17.32 22.72 -26.39
C THR A 609 17.50 23.95 -25.51
N LEU A 610 18.25 23.83 -24.41
CA LEU A 610 18.59 24.95 -23.52
C LEU A 610 19.44 25.99 -24.24
N ALA A 611 20.44 25.56 -25.01
CA ALA A 611 21.32 26.44 -25.76
C ALA A 611 20.57 27.19 -26.87
N ILE A 612 19.66 26.54 -27.60
CA ILE A 612 18.79 27.17 -28.61
C ILE A 612 17.95 28.28 -27.98
N LYS A 613 17.37 28.04 -26.79
CA LYS A 613 16.59 29.05 -26.07
C LYS A 613 17.47 30.22 -25.65
N CYS A 614 18.63 29.94 -25.03
CA CYS A 614 19.58 30.98 -24.61
C CYS A 614 20.07 31.83 -25.79
N ARG A 615 20.35 31.19 -26.92
CA ARG A 615 20.70 31.84 -28.19
C ARG A 615 19.60 32.79 -28.65
N SER A 616 18.35 32.34 -28.67
CA SER A 616 17.21 33.20 -29.04
C SER A 616 17.07 34.41 -28.10
N ASP A 617 17.19 34.20 -26.79
CA ASP A 617 17.16 35.26 -25.79
C ASP A 617 18.30 36.26 -25.98
N LYS A 618 19.51 35.77 -26.29
CA LYS A 618 20.69 36.59 -26.57
C LYS A 618 20.55 37.41 -27.86
N ILE A 619 19.97 36.85 -28.92
CA ILE A 619 19.63 37.58 -30.15
C ILE A 619 18.68 38.75 -29.81
N ASN A 620 17.56 38.46 -29.14
CA ASN A 620 16.59 39.49 -28.76
C ASN A 620 17.19 40.57 -27.84
N ARG A 621 18.03 40.15 -26.87
CA ARG A 621 18.73 41.07 -25.97
C ARG A 621 19.69 41.97 -26.74
N THR A 622 20.41 41.44 -27.72
CA THR A 622 21.36 42.20 -28.55
C THR A 622 20.63 43.29 -29.35
N CYS A 623 19.46 43.00 -29.91
CA CYS A 623 18.63 44.02 -30.55
C CYS A 623 18.27 45.18 -29.60
N GLN A 624 17.91 44.86 -28.35
CA GLN A 624 17.60 45.89 -27.36
C GLN A 624 18.84 46.67 -26.94
N LEU A 625 20.00 46.02 -26.82
CA LEU A 625 21.27 46.69 -26.51
C LEU A 625 21.65 47.69 -27.60
N ILE A 626 21.56 47.30 -28.88
CA ILE A 626 21.83 48.18 -30.03
C ILE A 626 20.85 49.35 -30.04
N LYS A 627 19.54 49.10 -29.95
CA LYS A 627 18.51 50.15 -29.88
C LYS A 627 18.80 51.16 -28.78
N ASN A 628 19.03 50.66 -27.58
CA ASN A 628 19.20 51.50 -26.39
C ASN A 628 20.57 52.19 -26.36
N GLY A 629 21.59 51.62 -27.00
CA GLY A 629 22.88 52.27 -27.24
C GLY A 629 22.72 53.45 -28.20
N MET A 630 22.05 53.22 -29.35
CA MET A 630 21.78 54.24 -30.36
C MET A 630 20.96 55.42 -29.81
N ILE A 631 19.88 55.14 -29.08
CA ILE A 631 19.07 56.19 -28.42
C ILE A 631 19.91 56.98 -27.40
N GLY A 632 20.80 56.31 -26.68
CA GLY A 632 21.63 56.91 -25.64
C GLY A 632 22.79 57.78 -26.17
N LEU A 633 23.12 57.71 -27.48
CA LEU A 633 24.15 58.57 -28.07
C LEU A 633 23.86 60.06 -27.88
N LYS A 634 22.59 60.45 -27.75
CA LYS A 634 22.21 61.84 -27.46
C LYS A 634 22.74 62.34 -26.11
N ASP A 635 22.95 61.44 -25.16
CA ASP A 635 23.31 61.73 -23.77
C ASP A 635 24.84 61.90 -23.58
N ILE A 636 25.66 61.49 -24.55
CA ILE A 636 27.13 61.67 -24.52
C ILE A 636 27.47 63.09 -24.96
N ARG A 637 28.00 63.94 -24.08
CA ARG A 637 28.22 65.37 -24.39
C ARG A 637 29.43 65.60 -25.30
N GLU A 638 30.50 64.82 -25.12
CA GLU A 638 31.74 64.96 -25.86
C GLU A 638 31.61 64.40 -27.28
N ALA A 639 31.87 65.23 -28.29
CA ALA A 639 31.60 64.91 -29.69
C ALA A 639 32.49 63.78 -30.23
N ASP A 640 33.76 63.75 -29.83
CA ASP A 640 34.73 62.70 -30.17
C ASP A 640 34.28 61.33 -29.63
N LYS A 641 33.90 61.26 -28.35
CA LYS A 641 33.41 60.05 -27.71
C LYS A 641 32.07 59.60 -28.28
N ARG A 642 31.17 60.54 -28.58
CA ARG A 642 29.88 60.24 -29.23
C ARG A 642 30.10 59.60 -30.60
N GLN A 643 31.03 60.15 -31.39
CA GLN A 643 31.41 59.59 -32.69
C GLN A 643 31.98 58.17 -32.54
N THR A 644 32.91 57.96 -31.61
CA THR A 644 33.47 56.61 -31.34
C THR A 644 32.41 55.57 -30.98
N HIS A 645 31.41 55.93 -30.15
CA HIS A 645 30.33 55.00 -29.80
C HIS A 645 29.35 54.78 -30.96
N SER A 646 29.11 55.80 -31.78
CA SER A 646 28.25 55.69 -32.97
C SER A 646 28.85 54.73 -34.00
N GLU A 647 30.14 54.89 -34.32
CA GLU A 647 30.87 54.01 -35.23
C GLU A 647 30.90 52.57 -34.70
N ALA A 648 31.18 52.40 -33.40
CA ALA A 648 31.20 51.10 -32.77
C ALA A 648 29.82 50.40 -32.77
N LEU A 649 28.73 51.15 -32.54
CA LEU A 649 27.36 50.62 -32.63
C LEU A 649 26.99 50.27 -34.08
N GLN A 650 27.43 51.05 -35.06
CA GLN A 650 27.20 50.74 -36.48
C GLN A 650 27.91 49.45 -36.89
N VAL A 651 29.20 49.30 -36.52
CA VAL A 651 29.97 48.07 -36.75
C VAL A 651 29.31 46.87 -36.07
N SER A 652 28.85 47.04 -34.82
CA SER A 652 28.12 46.01 -34.08
C SER A 652 26.82 45.62 -34.82
N LEU A 653 26.04 46.60 -35.27
CA LEU A 653 24.79 46.37 -36.00
C LEU A 653 25.04 45.63 -37.31
N ASP A 654 26.00 46.09 -38.12
CA ASP A 654 26.27 45.50 -39.44
C ASP A 654 26.72 44.04 -39.31
N ASN A 655 27.64 43.76 -38.38
CA ASN A 655 28.10 42.40 -38.11
C ASN A 655 26.96 41.50 -37.60
N PHE A 656 26.17 42.01 -36.65
CA PHE A 656 25.05 41.25 -36.08
C PHE A 656 23.96 40.97 -37.11
N MET A 657 23.58 41.95 -37.93
CA MET A 657 22.57 41.80 -38.97
C MET A 657 23.03 40.86 -40.09
N THR A 658 24.32 40.86 -40.42
CA THR A 658 24.89 39.94 -41.42
C THR A 658 24.76 38.49 -40.98
N SER A 659 25.03 38.19 -39.71
CA SER A 659 25.02 36.82 -39.20
C SER A 659 23.64 36.35 -38.74
N TYR A 660 22.82 37.22 -38.14
CA TYR A 660 21.59 36.83 -37.44
C TYR A 660 20.34 37.60 -37.88
N GLY A 661 20.43 38.49 -38.88
CA GLY A 661 19.34 39.38 -39.29
C GLY A 661 18.07 38.65 -39.79
N ASN A 662 18.25 37.48 -40.40
CA ASN A 662 17.13 36.67 -40.90
C ASN A 662 16.37 35.92 -39.79
N GLU A 663 16.91 35.88 -38.58
CA GLU A 663 16.37 35.13 -37.44
C GLU A 663 15.66 36.04 -36.42
N LEU A 664 15.55 37.34 -36.73
CA LEU A 664 14.97 38.33 -35.84
C LEU A 664 13.47 38.15 -35.67
N SER A 665 13.02 38.15 -34.42
CA SER A 665 11.61 38.30 -34.07
C SER A 665 11.06 39.66 -34.54
N ASN A 666 9.74 39.76 -34.69
CA ASN A 666 9.08 41.04 -35.03
C ASN A 666 9.47 42.17 -34.06
N ASP A 667 9.60 41.85 -32.77
CA ASP A 667 10.02 42.80 -31.75
C ASP A 667 11.51 43.17 -31.88
N GLY A 668 12.37 42.21 -32.27
CA GLY A 668 13.77 42.44 -32.60
C GLY A 668 13.93 43.39 -33.79
N GLN A 669 13.22 43.12 -34.89
CA GLN A 669 13.20 43.98 -36.08
C GLN A 669 12.71 45.40 -35.76
N LYS A 670 11.62 45.51 -34.98
CA LYS A 670 11.10 46.79 -34.50
C LYS A 670 12.14 47.53 -33.64
N ALA A 671 12.80 46.84 -32.72
CA ALA A 671 13.80 47.43 -31.85
C ALA A 671 14.97 48.04 -32.64
N ILE A 672 15.49 47.33 -33.65
CA ILE A 672 16.54 47.86 -34.52
C ILE A 672 16.05 49.10 -35.28
N LYS A 673 14.84 49.05 -35.86
CA LYS A 673 14.23 50.18 -36.58
C LYS A 673 14.06 51.42 -35.69
N ASP A 674 13.60 51.23 -34.46
CA ASP A 674 13.43 52.32 -33.49
C ASP A 674 14.78 52.98 -33.15
N GLY A 675 15.84 52.17 -32.98
CA GLY A 675 17.19 52.66 -32.71
C GLY A 675 17.74 53.51 -33.86
N LEU A 676 17.65 53.00 -35.09
CA LEU A 676 18.09 53.72 -36.30
C LEU A 676 17.32 55.03 -36.51
N SER A 677 16.01 55.01 -36.24
CA SER A 677 15.16 56.21 -36.35
C SER A 677 15.56 57.30 -35.34
N ALA A 678 15.99 56.91 -34.14
CA ALA A 678 16.42 57.85 -33.11
C ALA A 678 17.73 58.58 -33.44
N VAL A 679 18.64 57.95 -34.19
CA VAL A 679 19.90 58.55 -34.65
C VAL A 679 19.67 59.53 -35.80
N ASN A 680 18.65 59.29 -36.63
CA ASN A 680 18.31 60.12 -37.79
C ASN A 680 17.45 61.37 -37.46
N GLN A 681 17.11 61.61 -36.19
CA GLN A 681 16.41 62.82 -35.77
C GLN A 681 17.41 63.93 -35.39
N PRO A 682 17.28 65.17 -35.92
CA PRO A 682 18.19 66.26 -35.57
C PRO A 682 18.07 66.64 -34.10
N VAL A 683 19.23 66.82 -33.43
CA VAL A 683 19.30 67.29 -32.04
C VAL A 683 18.68 68.68 -31.95
N GLN A 684 17.51 68.81 -31.32
CA GLN A 684 16.92 70.12 -31.05
C GLN A 684 17.81 70.89 -30.06
N SER A 685 18.54 71.89 -30.56
CA SER A 685 19.24 72.87 -29.74
C SER A 685 18.21 73.66 -28.90
N HIS A 686 18.07 73.30 -27.64
CA HIS A 686 17.38 74.17 -26.69
C HIS A 686 18.32 75.35 -26.37
N THR A 687 18.17 76.43 -27.13
CA THR A 687 18.58 77.76 -26.70
C THR A 687 17.80 78.11 -25.43
N MET A 688 18.45 78.03 -24.26
CA MET A 688 17.93 78.65 -23.05
C MET A 688 17.92 80.17 -23.26
N GLY A 689 16.73 80.70 -23.55
CA GLY A 689 16.47 82.12 -23.45
C GLY A 689 16.58 82.55 -21.99
N CYS A 690 17.42 83.57 -21.75
CA CYS A 690 17.45 84.37 -20.54
C CYS A 690 16.04 84.71 -20.05
N ARG A 691 15.75 84.45 -18.76
CA ARG A 691 14.92 85.34 -17.95
C ARG A 691 15.53 85.48 -16.55
N ARG A 692 15.54 86.74 -16.12
CA ARG A 692 16.15 87.36 -14.94
C ARG A 692 16.10 86.57 -13.65
#